data_AF-A0A261BB48-F1
#
_entry.id   AF-A0A261BB48-F1
#
_cell.length_a   1.000
_cell.length_b   1.000
_cell.length_c   1.000
_cell.angle_alpha   90.00
_cell.angle_beta   90.00
_cell.angle_gamma   90.00
#
_symmetry.space_group_name_H-M   'P 1'
#
loop_
_entity.id
_entity.type
_entity.pdbx_description
1 polymer ?
#
loop_
_entity_poly.entity_id
_entity_poly.type
_entity_poly.pdbx_seq_one_letter_code
_entity_poly.pdbx_strand_id
1 'polypeptide(L)'
;MKPIYLLLLLFLPRIRSYDVRSVSTSWGMVRGEVVSPEGDDLPPVAQYLGIPYGVAPTGQYRFNMAISAAKWTHMPKDSRKVSPVCIQTDMPELSETKRFRAFKHTSAQRFDFNHRLLPNLKKQSEDCLYMNIYVPERLESSRDNYLPVMVVVHGDEYGWGTGNAFNGTTLAAYGHIIVVTLNYRLGVFGFLGRCESSSCSGNSGISDLVSALTMLNVILPSFGGDSKSVTLAGWGSGASLVSLLMASPLTQPGRRLFRRAILLDGSALSPWAISQNPQQYFMQLAEELACAPKNRTSSFNDNVDTILRCMQVHSSENITKAVLKIDVPTFLSGFAPIVDGQLIPNKPQVSFSTQYGSLFREIDLLVGISSNPSHHMISNEDLKVGISKEKRMRIFRSLVRNLYDFHREEILASIINEYTDWENPRDHPKSIRNGVLSALSDVLYTAPLIETLRSHSADEVRKEANTFMFAFAHETRSWSQEQPNSGIRGSLSGDIVPYIFGYPLAQGDSEERLYSGFNSDDKGISKVMMHYVSNFVKSGDPAKPNPMSKNFPMGDVFHSTAWPQFDQPNREAYLEITDRPRVKNYYRNAQVGFWNSFIPQLHRKGKETEPVGEEHHLLPDHFRKDTYFGKTRHFSEFANVPFPPPPMPPSPPPELTTKPKTSESPTTLQTTTESEKVTSGKYGTALAFVIIVGVAFLVLNICLFLGVRREWGKTRRNTDKKFQLQYNTYNSNHGGGAEQYNSLNSPEPLLSASHKNSTSMRPAGISPTCPRHGRAALALQNSRGNSLTAAQAPTLEEIQV
;
A
#
# COMPACT_ATOMS: atom_id res chain seq x y z
N MET A 1 16.89 56.06 39.85
CA MET A 1 17.38 54.97 38.99
C MET A 1 16.77 53.62 39.41
N LYS A 2 15.49 53.35 39.12
CA LYS A 2 14.84 52.05 39.43
C LYS A 2 13.98 51.40 38.32
N PRO A 3 13.43 52.08 37.28
CA PRO A 3 12.60 51.37 36.29
C PRO A 3 13.42 50.61 35.22
N ILE A 4 14.66 51.01 34.96
CA ILE A 4 15.49 50.47 33.85
C ILE A 4 15.87 48.99 34.07
N TYR A 5 16.15 48.58 35.31
CA TYR A 5 16.51 47.19 35.63
C TYR A 5 15.37 46.19 35.39
N LEU A 6 14.11 46.63 35.50
CA LEU A 6 12.96 45.75 35.31
C LEU A 6 12.71 45.43 33.83
N LEU A 7 13.04 46.37 32.93
CA LEU A 7 12.94 46.15 31.48
C LEU A 7 13.99 45.16 30.96
N LEU A 8 15.20 45.20 31.52
CA LEU A 8 16.31 44.30 31.13
C LEU A 8 16.03 42.83 31.44
N LEU A 9 15.24 42.53 32.49
CA LEU A 9 14.83 41.15 32.82
C LEU A 9 13.82 40.56 31.83
N LEU A 10 13.10 41.38 31.05
CA LEU A 10 12.17 40.92 30.02
C LEU A 10 12.85 40.58 28.68
N PHE A 11 14.13 40.94 28.52
CA PHE A 11 14.94 40.67 27.31
C PHE A 11 16.08 39.67 27.54
N LEU A 12 16.17 39.06 28.72
CA LEU A 12 16.97 37.85 28.86
C LEU A 12 16.30 36.73 28.04
N PRO A 13 16.98 36.08 27.08
CA PRO A 13 16.43 34.90 26.44
C PRO A 13 16.21 33.84 27.51
N ARG A 14 15.05 33.17 27.50
CA ARG A 14 14.80 32.01 28.37
C ARG A 14 15.89 30.97 28.12
N ILE A 15 16.87 30.89 29.02
CA ILE A 15 17.85 29.81 29.05
C ILE A 15 17.07 28.54 29.37
N ARG A 16 16.68 27.79 28.32
CA ARG A 16 16.20 26.42 28.49
C ARG A 16 17.34 25.63 29.11
N SER A 17 17.18 25.28 30.38
CA SER A 17 18.04 24.33 31.08
C SER A 17 17.76 22.95 30.50
N TYR A 18 18.38 22.64 29.37
CA TYR A 18 18.33 21.33 28.74
C TYR A 18 18.94 20.29 29.67
N ASP A 19 18.14 19.34 30.16
CA ASP A 19 18.69 18.20 30.90
C ASP A 19 19.38 17.25 29.92
N VAL A 20 20.64 16.91 30.21
CA VAL A 20 21.55 16.22 29.28
C VAL A 20 21.69 14.76 29.66
N ARG A 21 20.82 13.92 29.10
CA ARG A 21 20.87 12.48 29.35
C ARG A 21 22.07 11.85 28.65
N SER A 22 22.91 11.15 29.40
CA SER A 22 24.07 10.41 28.88
C SER A 22 23.84 8.91 28.98
N VAL A 23 24.13 8.17 27.90
CA VAL A 23 24.02 6.70 27.82
C VAL A 23 25.34 6.11 27.36
N SER A 24 25.78 5.02 28.01
CA SER A 24 26.96 4.27 27.59
C SER A 24 26.54 3.10 26.69
N THR A 25 26.98 3.12 25.43
CA THR A 25 26.69 2.06 24.45
C THR A 25 27.94 1.25 24.13
N SER A 26 27.76 0.09 23.50
CA SER A 26 28.84 -0.74 22.96
C SER A 26 29.65 -0.09 21.83
N TRP A 27 29.24 1.08 21.32
CA TRP A 27 30.01 1.95 20.40
C TRP A 27 30.72 3.12 21.11
N GLY A 28 30.36 3.43 22.36
CA GLY A 28 30.83 4.60 23.09
C GLY A 28 29.70 5.34 23.80
N MET A 29 30.04 6.42 24.51
CA MET A 29 29.04 7.25 25.19
C MET A 29 28.28 8.15 24.19
N VAL A 30 26.98 8.32 24.40
CA VAL A 30 26.10 9.20 23.62
C VAL A 30 25.41 10.18 24.56
N ARG A 31 25.31 11.45 24.15
CA ARG A 31 24.65 12.53 24.91
C ARG A 31 23.42 13.04 24.16
N GLY A 32 22.27 12.91 24.79
CA GLY A 32 20.98 13.39 24.30
C GLY A 32 20.43 14.56 25.12
N GLU A 33 19.15 14.85 24.90
CA GLU A 33 18.38 15.94 25.52
C GLU A 33 17.05 15.39 26.02
N VAL A 34 16.63 15.74 27.24
CA VAL A 34 15.28 15.42 27.73
C VAL A 34 14.31 16.54 27.34
N VAL A 35 13.20 16.17 26.70
CA VAL A 35 12.13 17.10 26.32
C VAL A 35 10.78 16.65 26.87
N SER A 36 9.88 17.60 27.13
CA SER A 36 8.46 17.33 27.34
C SER A 36 7.74 17.22 25.97
N PRO A 37 6.89 16.21 25.73
CA PRO A 37 6.08 16.12 24.52
C PRO A 37 5.07 17.27 24.39
N GLU A 38 4.59 17.52 23.17
CA GLU A 38 3.47 18.43 22.92
C GLU A 38 2.15 17.65 23.02
N GLY A 39 1.44 17.79 24.14
CA GLY A 39 0.16 17.12 24.42
C GLY A 39 -0.21 17.17 25.91
N ASP A 40 -1.39 16.63 26.25
CA ASP A 40 -1.90 16.59 27.63
C ASP A 40 -1.10 15.58 28.49
N ASP A 41 -0.48 16.03 29.59
CA ASP A 41 0.15 15.24 30.67
C ASP A 41 1.02 14.03 30.25
N LEU A 42 1.73 14.14 29.12
CA LEU A 42 2.63 13.10 28.64
C LEU A 42 4.00 13.11 29.36
N PRO A 43 4.59 11.94 29.68
CA PRO A 43 5.88 11.86 30.35
C PRO A 43 7.03 12.38 29.47
N PRO A 44 8.13 12.87 30.06
CA PRO A 44 9.32 13.29 29.32
C PRO A 44 9.93 12.19 28.44
N VAL A 45 10.68 12.62 27.42
CA VAL A 45 11.36 11.75 26.46
C VAL A 45 12.80 12.19 26.30
N ALA A 46 13.74 11.26 26.46
CA ALA A 46 15.14 11.47 26.11
C ALA A 46 15.34 11.25 24.60
N GLN A 47 15.70 12.32 23.89
CA GLN A 47 16.04 12.31 22.46
C GLN A 47 17.55 12.14 22.25
N TYR A 48 17.93 11.28 21.32
CA TYR A 48 19.30 11.13 20.83
C TYR A 48 19.30 11.23 19.31
N LEU A 49 19.49 12.45 18.80
CA LEU A 49 19.40 12.80 17.39
C LEU A 49 20.78 12.74 16.71
N GLY A 50 20.87 12.19 15.50
CA GLY A 50 22.13 12.13 14.75
C GLY A 50 23.18 11.17 15.31
N ILE A 51 22.77 9.97 15.76
CA ILE A 51 23.71 8.87 16.05
C ILE A 51 24.17 8.25 14.72
N PRO A 52 25.47 8.23 14.38
CA PRO A 52 25.95 7.60 13.16
C PRO A 52 25.88 6.08 13.28
N TYR A 53 25.40 5.40 12.23
CA TYR A 53 25.39 3.94 12.15
C TYR A 53 26.27 3.39 11.02
N GLY A 54 26.56 4.20 10.00
CA GLY A 54 27.47 3.87 8.91
C GLY A 54 28.65 4.83 8.79
N VAL A 55 29.69 4.42 8.06
CA VAL A 55 30.72 5.31 7.51
C VAL A 55 30.13 6.11 6.35
N ALA A 56 30.50 7.38 6.21
CA ALA A 56 30.06 8.24 5.11
C ALA A 56 30.29 7.56 3.73
N PRO A 57 29.22 7.28 2.96
CA PRO A 57 29.28 6.55 1.68
C PRO A 57 29.75 7.42 0.50
N THR A 58 30.88 8.12 0.68
CA THR A 58 31.47 9.05 -0.29
C THR A 58 32.56 8.40 -1.14
N GLY A 59 32.84 8.98 -2.32
CA GLY A 59 33.93 8.56 -3.20
C GLY A 59 33.87 7.06 -3.54
N GLN A 60 34.92 6.31 -3.19
CA GLN A 60 34.99 4.85 -3.42
C GLN A 60 33.90 4.03 -2.69
N TYR A 61 33.26 4.59 -1.66
CA TYR A 61 32.16 3.95 -0.93
C TYR A 61 30.77 4.28 -1.53
N ARG A 62 30.69 5.24 -2.46
CA ARG A 62 29.45 5.56 -3.19
C ARG A 62 29.02 4.35 -4.03
N PHE A 63 27.72 4.08 -4.06
CA PHE A 63 27.09 2.93 -4.74
C PHE A 63 27.48 1.53 -4.21
N ASN A 64 28.30 1.44 -3.17
CA ASN A 64 28.68 0.19 -2.52
C ASN A 64 27.88 -0.05 -1.22
N MET A 65 27.87 -1.31 -0.76
CA MET A 65 27.20 -1.73 0.48
C MET A 65 27.67 -0.91 1.70
N ALA A 66 26.80 -0.76 2.69
CA ALA A 66 27.06 0.01 3.90
C ALA A 66 28.20 -0.59 4.73
N ILE A 67 29.08 0.27 5.26
CA ILE A 67 30.13 -0.10 6.21
C ILE A 67 29.72 0.45 7.58
N SER A 68 29.62 -0.39 8.60
CA SER A 68 29.21 0.00 9.95
C SER A 68 30.11 1.08 10.55
N ALA A 69 29.54 2.02 11.29
CA ALA A 69 30.27 3.12 11.91
C ALA A 69 31.35 2.62 12.89
N ALA A 70 32.49 3.32 12.89
CA ALA A 70 33.55 3.09 13.87
C ALA A 70 33.10 3.48 15.30
N LYS A 71 33.69 2.82 16.31
CA LYS A 71 33.40 3.10 17.72
C LYS A 71 34.06 4.40 18.18
N TRP A 72 33.31 5.24 18.90
CA TRP A 72 33.78 6.51 19.48
C TRP A 72 34.18 6.32 20.96
N THR A 73 35.20 5.49 21.18
CA THR A 73 35.69 5.10 22.52
C THR A 73 36.25 6.24 23.36
N HIS A 74 36.78 7.31 22.74
CA HIS A 74 37.56 8.35 23.43
C HIS A 74 36.81 9.65 23.72
N MET A 75 35.69 9.92 23.04
CA MET A 75 34.88 11.13 23.25
C MET A 75 33.39 10.81 23.13
N PRO A 76 32.54 11.27 24.08
CA PRO A 76 31.09 11.11 23.96
C PRO A 76 30.54 11.80 22.71
N LYS A 77 29.73 11.09 21.91
CA LYS A 77 29.02 11.66 20.77
C LYS A 77 27.93 12.61 21.27
N ASP A 78 28.00 13.88 20.87
CA ASP A 78 26.90 14.82 21.05
C ASP A 78 25.81 14.52 20.01
N SER A 79 24.62 14.17 20.49
CA SER A 79 23.48 13.72 19.72
C SER A 79 22.20 14.47 20.13
N ARG A 80 22.29 15.81 20.13
CA ARG A 80 21.17 16.73 20.42
C ARG A 80 20.67 17.50 19.20
N LYS A 81 21.14 17.16 18.00
CA LYS A 81 20.79 17.81 16.73
C LYS A 81 20.67 16.78 15.62
N VAL A 82 19.64 16.91 14.78
CA VAL A 82 19.52 16.07 13.57
C VAL A 82 20.72 16.27 12.64
N SER A 83 21.14 15.18 12.01
CA SER A 83 22.21 15.15 11.02
C SER A 83 21.76 15.77 9.68
N PRO A 84 22.68 15.95 8.71
CA PRO A 84 22.29 16.10 7.32
C PRO A 84 21.39 14.95 6.85
N VAL A 85 20.53 15.24 5.88
CA VAL A 85 19.75 14.25 5.13
C VAL A 85 20.56 13.75 3.93
N CYS A 86 20.21 12.59 3.37
CA CYS A 86 20.88 12.09 2.16
C CYS A 86 20.60 12.98 0.94
N ILE A 87 21.48 12.94 -0.07
CA ILE A 87 21.25 13.59 -1.36
C ILE A 87 19.93 13.13 -1.96
N GLN A 88 19.08 14.07 -2.33
CA GLN A 88 17.76 13.85 -2.91
C GLN A 88 17.86 13.99 -4.43
N THR A 89 17.37 13.02 -5.21
CA THR A 89 17.60 12.98 -6.67
C THR A 89 16.41 13.42 -7.51
N ASP A 90 15.20 13.27 -7.00
CA ASP A 90 13.94 13.46 -7.75
C ASP A 90 12.92 14.29 -6.95
N MET A 91 13.39 15.37 -6.30
CA MET A 91 12.49 16.27 -5.57
C MET A 91 11.58 17.05 -6.54
N PRO A 92 10.26 17.15 -6.27
CA PRO A 92 9.35 17.94 -7.10
C PRO A 92 9.73 19.43 -7.20
N GLU A 93 9.35 20.10 -8.30
CA GLU A 93 9.56 21.55 -8.48
C GLU A 93 8.64 22.38 -7.56
N LEU A 94 9.12 22.67 -6.34
CA LEU A 94 8.32 23.27 -5.26
C LEU A 94 8.51 24.80 -5.09
N SER A 95 9.04 25.48 -6.09
CA SER A 95 9.21 26.95 -6.08
C SER A 95 7.87 27.66 -6.28
N GLU A 96 7.57 28.68 -5.47
CA GLU A 96 6.33 29.47 -5.56
C GLU A 96 6.14 30.12 -6.95
N THR A 97 7.23 30.64 -7.54
CA THR A 97 7.23 31.20 -8.90
C THR A 97 6.87 30.18 -9.98
N LYS A 98 6.90 28.88 -9.64
CA LYS A 98 6.50 27.74 -10.47
C LYS A 98 5.24 27.03 -9.96
N ARG A 99 4.53 27.52 -8.93
CA ARG A 99 3.34 26.86 -8.34
C ARG A 99 2.27 26.52 -9.38
N PHE A 100 2.04 27.40 -10.36
CA PHE A 100 1.13 27.16 -11.48
C PHE A 100 1.59 26.04 -12.45
N ARG A 101 2.89 25.75 -12.53
CA ARG A 101 3.43 24.60 -13.27
C ARG A 101 3.27 23.32 -12.44
N ALA A 102 3.60 23.37 -11.15
CA ALA A 102 3.45 22.23 -10.25
C ALA A 102 2.00 21.72 -10.19
N PHE A 103 1.01 22.62 -10.07
CA PHE A 103 -0.42 22.24 -10.05
C PHE A 103 -0.95 21.55 -11.33
N LYS A 104 -0.19 21.56 -12.45
CA LYS A 104 -0.52 20.74 -13.64
C LYS A 104 -0.12 19.27 -13.50
N HIS A 105 0.66 18.92 -12.48
CA HIS A 105 1.27 17.62 -12.29
C HIS A 105 1.06 17.03 -10.88
N THR A 106 0.67 17.84 -9.89
CA THR A 106 0.32 17.41 -8.52
C THR A 106 -1.00 18.05 -8.05
N SER A 107 -1.65 17.43 -7.06
CA SER A 107 -2.71 18.05 -6.25
C SER A 107 -2.16 19.19 -5.38
N ALA A 108 -3.02 20.08 -4.87
CA ALA A 108 -2.58 21.15 -3.96
C ALA A 108 -2.08 20.58 -2.62
N GLN A 109 -2.86 19.72 -1.96
CA GLN A 109 -2.48 19.11 -0.67
C GLN A 109 -1.09 18.43 -0.72
N ARG A 110 -0.77 17.74 -1.82
CA ARG A 110 0.57 17.16 -2.05
C ARG A 110 1.65 18.22 -2.26
N PHE A 111 1.37 19.29 -3.00
CA PHE A 111 2.29 20.43 -3.14
C PHE A 111 2.55 21.11 -1.79
N ASP A 112 1.50 21.38 -1.02
CA ASP A 112 1.57 22.12 0.24
C ASP A 112 2.26 21.28 1.35
N PHE A 113 2.02 19.96 1.40
CA PHE A 113 2.82 19.01 2.21
C PHE A 113 4.30 19.01 1.80
N ASN A 114 4.59 18.81 0.51
CA ASN A 114 5.97 18.78 0.01
C ASN A 114 6.70 20.11 0.24
N HIS A 115 5.99 21.25 0.15
CA HIS A 115 6.54 22.57 0.45
C HIS A 115 6.90 22.72 1.93
N ARG A 116 6.03 22.25 2.85
CA ARG A 116 6.32 22.20 4.30
C ARG A 116 7.45 21.24 4.67
N LEU A 117 7.73 20.23 3.84
CA LEU A 117 8.86 19.31 4.03
C LEU A 117 10.21 19.90 3.60
N LEU A 118 10.23 20.87 2.67
CA LEU A 118 11.47 21.48 2.16
C LEU A 118 12.46 21.93 3.24
N PRO A 119 12.07 22.58 4.36
CA PRO A 119 13.02 23.02 5.39
C PRO A 119 13.87 21.88 5.96
N ASN A 120 13.29 20.70 6.17
CA ASN A 120 14.00 19.51 6.64
C ASN A 120 14.97 18.95 5.58
N LEU A 121 14.68 19.16 4.29
CA LEU A 121 15.47 18.68 3.16
C LEU A 121 16.56 19.66 2.68
N LYS A 122 16.70 20.84 3.31
CA LYS A 122 17.70 21.86 2.92
C LYS A 122 19.17 21.46 3.17
N LYS A 123 19.44 20.65 4.21
CA LYS A 123 20.80 20.27 4.63
C LYS A 123 21.14 18.87 4.13
N GLN A 124 21.50 18.76 2.86
CA GLN A 124 21.84 17.48 2.24
C GLN A 124 23.34 17.19 2.34
N SER A 125 23.70 15.91 2.41
CA SER A 125 25.07 15.40 2.39
C SER A 125 25.08 13.97 1.85
N GLU A 126 26.22 13.50 1.36
CA GLU A 126 26.46 12.06 1.21
C GLU A 126 26.77 11.40 2.57
N ASP A 127 27.39 12.13 3.51
CA ASP A 127 27.45 11.71 4.92
C ASP A 127 26.07 11.89 5.58
N CYS A 128 25.23 10.85 5.48
CA CYS A 128 23.85 10.86 5.92
C CYS A 128 23.39 9.60 6.68
N LEU A 129 24.29 8.63 6.96
CA LEU A 129 23.96 7.35 7.59
C LEU A 129 23.81 7.46 9.12
N TYR A 130 22.73 8.14 9.52
CA TYR A 130 22.41 8.49 10.90
C TYR A 130 21.00 8.04 11.31
N MET A 131 20.81 7.77 12.60
CA MET A 131 19.54 7.50 13.25
C MET A 131 19.25 8.47 14.41
N ASN A 132 17.97 8.60 14.76
CA ASN A 132 17.44 9.36 15.87
C ASN A 132 16.64 8.41 16.79
N ILE A 133 16.95 8.37 18.08
CA ILE A 133 16.28 7.50 19.07
C ILE A 133 15.47 8.36 20.05
N TYR A 134 14.21 8.01 20.26
CA TYR A 134 13.28 8.66 21.18
C TYR A 134 12.91 7.66 22.29
N VAL A 135 13.41 7.87 23.50
CA VAL A 135 13.23 6.97 24.65
C VAL A 135 12.32 7.63 25.68
N PRO A 136 11.12 7.08 25.97
CA PRO A 136 10.24 7.64 27.00
C PRO A 136 10.82 7.40 28.40
N GLU A 137 10.51 8.29 29.33
CA GLU A 137 10.88 8.10 30.73
C GLU A 137 10.16 6.88 31.33
N ARG A 138 10.92 6.00 31.98
CA ARG A 138 10.43 4.76 32.57
C ARG A 138 9.81 5.01 33.94
N LEU A 139 8.56 4.61 34.10
CA LEU A 139 7.89 4.53 35.40
C LEU A 139 8.70 3.65 36.36
N GLU A 140 8.70 3.97 37.66
CA GLU A 140 9.57 3.28 38.63
C GLU A 140 9.27 1.78 38.72
N SER A 141 8.01 1.39 38.55
CA SER A 141 7.52 0.01 38.52
C SER A 141 7.82 -0.77 37.23
N SER A 142 8.40 -0.13 36.20
CA SER A 142 8.74 -0.78 34.91
C SER A 142 10.23 -0.71 34.56
N ARG A 143 11.10 -0.29 35.50
CA ARG A 143 12.54 -0.09 35.25
C ARG A 143 13.30 -1.35 34.79
N ASP A 144 12.86 -2.53 35.20
CA ASP A 144 13.52 -3.79 34.83
C ASP A 144 13.03 -4.36 33.48
N ASN A 145 11.92 -3.85 32.94
CA ASN A 145 11.34 -4.32 31.67
C ASN A 145 11.91 -3.56 30.47
N TYR A 146 12.49 -4.29 29.52
CA TYR A 146 12.90 -3.73 28.23
C TYR A 146 11.69 -3.27 27.40
N LEU A 147 11.82 -2.14 26.74
CA LEU A 147 10.75 -1.52 25.96
C LEU A 147 10.76 -2.05 24.51
N PRO A 148 9.60 -2.38 23.92
CA PRO A 148 9.53 -2.71 22.51
C PRO A 148 9.82 -1.47 21.65
N VAL A 149 10.25 -1.71 20.42
CA VAL A 149 10.89 -0.69 19.58
C VAL A 149 10.19 -0.61 18.23
N MET A 150 9.84 0.60 17.79
CA MET A 150 9.35 0.86 16.44
C MET A 150 10.41 1.63 15.64
N VAL A 151 10.92 1.02 14.58
CA VAL A 151 11.90 1.62 13.66
C VAL A 151 11.18 2.08 12.39
N VAL A 152 11.31 3.37 12.10
CA VAL A 152 10.61 4.05 11.01
C VAL A 152 11.50 4.06 9.78
N VAL A 153 11.13 3.23 8.80
CA VAL A 153 11.65 3.31 7.44
C VAL A 153 10.79 4.33 6.70
N HIS A 154 11.27 5.58 6.60
CA HIS A 154 10.55 6.58 5.82
C HIS A 154 10.42 6.14 4.36
N GLY A 155 9.47 6.71 3.64
CA GLY A 155 9.24 6.32 2.26
C GLY A 155 8.55 7.39 1.46
N ASP A 156 7.32 7.10 1.04
CA ASP A 156 6.62 7.77 -0.06
C ASP A 156 7.20 7.33 -1.42
N GLU A 157 8.30 7.93 -1.87
CA GLU A 157 8.98 7.65 -3.13
C GLU A 157 10.44 7.18 -2.87
N TYR A 158 11.16 6.65 -3.88
CA TYR A 158 12.56 6.19 -3.68
C TYR A 158 13.60 7.32 -3.82
N GLY A 159 13.26 8.43 -4.47
CA GLY A 159 14.20 9.50 -4.85
C GLY A 159 14.38 10.63 -3.82
N TRP A 160 13.53 10.72 -2.81
CA TRP A 160 13.52 11.78 -1.79
C TRP A 160 12.81 11.31 -0.50
N GLY A 161 12.96 12.07 0.59
CA GLY A 161 12.47 11.76 1.93
C GLY A 161 13.55 11.90 3.02
N THR A 162 13.13 11.84 4.29
CA THR A 162 14.03 11.80 5.46
C THR A 162 13.31 11.33 6.73
N GLY A 163 13.99 10.58 7.60
CA GLY A 163 13.51 10.29 8.96
C GLY A 163 13.57 11.49 9.90
N ASN A 164 14.35 12.54 9.58
CA ASN A 164 14.52 13.75 10.38
C ASN A 164 13.28 14.67 10.38
N ALA A 165 12.28 14.40 9.53
CA ALA A 165 11.03 15.16 9.48
C ALA A 165 9.96 14.64 10.47
N PHE A 166 10.13 13.41 10.99
CA PHE A 166 9.13 12.71 11.78
C PHE A 166 9.55 12.64 13.24
N ASN A 167 8.88 13.42 14.10
CA ASN A 167 9.24 13.52 15.52
C ASN A 167 8.60 12.38 16.33
N GLY A 168 9.39 11.38 16.72
CA GLY A 168 8.92 10.22 17.49
C GLY A 168 8.44 10.51 18.92
N THR A 169 8.63 11.72 19.44
CA THR A 169 8.42 12.08 20.86
C THR A 169 7.01 11.76 21.38
N THR A 170 5.96 12.24 20.72
CA THR A 170 4.58 12.11 21.22
C THR A 170 4.12 10.64 21.21
N LEU A 171 4.46 9.88 20.16
CA LEU A 171 4.21 8.44 20.09
C LEU A 171 5.03 7.65 21.12
N ALA A 172 6.31 7.99 21.33
CA ALA A 172 7.15 7.32 22.32
C ALA A 172 6.57 7.46 23.74
N ALA A 173 6.17 8.67 24.12
CA ALA A 173 5.55 8.96 25.42
C ALA A 173 4.16 8.33 25.57
N TYR A 174 3.25 8.55 24.61
CA TYR A 174 1.88 8.00 24.66
C TYR A 174 1.85 6.47 24.58
N GLY A 175 2.68 5.90 23.71
CA GLY A 175 2.79 4.45 23.53
C GLY A 175 3.58 3.75 24.63
N HIS A 176 4.45 4.45 25.36
CA HIS A 176 5.47 3.87 26.24
C HIS A 176 6.34 2.83 25.49
N ILE A 177 6.80 3.22 24.29
CA ILE A 177 7.64 2.44 23.37
C ILE A 177 8.86 3.27 22.96
N ILE A 178 9.96 2.65 22.55
CA ILE A 178 11.05 3.39 21.91
C ILE A 178 10.70 3.59 20.43
N VAL A 179 10.81 4.82 19.95
CA VAL A 179 10.68 5.15 18.52
C VAL A 179 12.06 5.47 17.96
N VAL A 180 12.40 4.93 16.79
CA VAL A 180 13.64 5.23 16.07
C VAL A 180 13.28 5.73 14.68
N THR A 181 13.82 6.86 14.26
CA THR A 181 13.80 7.28 12.84
C THR A 181 15.21 7.28 12.29
N LEU A 182 15.38 7.07 10.99
CA LEU A 182 16.70 7.02 10.35
C LEU A 182 16.67 7.64 8.95
N ASN A 183 17.84 7.96 8.43
CA ASN A 183 18.04 8.22 7.00
C ASN A 183 18.77 7.03 6.38
N TYR A 184 18.49 6.72 5.11
CA TYR A 184 19.19 5.74 4.28
C TYR A 184 19.39 6.35 2.87
N ARG A 185 20.34 5.85 2.07
CA ARG A 185 20.61 6.42 0.74
C ARG A 185 19.42 6.28 -0.21
N LEU A 186 19.19 7.33 -1.00
CA LEU A 186 18.02 7.48 -1.87
C LEU A 186 18.41 7.58 -3.35
N GLY A 187 17.42 7.34 -4.22
CA GLY A 187 17.55 7.41 -5.66
C GLY A 187 18.77 6.65 -6.17
N VAL A 188 19.54 7.28 -7.06
CA VAL A 188 20.77 6.69 -7.61
C VAL A 188 21.82 6.33 -6.55
N PHE A 189 21.92 7.06 -5.44
CA PHE A 189 22.90 6.79 -4.40
C PHE A 189 22.54 5.54 -3.58
N GLY A 190 21.25 5.24 -3.47
CA GLY A 190 20.72 4.05 -2.77
C GLY A 190 20.43 2.85 -3.68
N PHE A 191 20.16 3.07 -4.96
CA PHE A 191 19.53 2.08 -5.85
C PHE A 191 20.07 2.11 -7.29
N LEU A 192 21.35 2.47 -7.50
CA LEU A 192 22.02 2.27 -8.79
C LEU A 192 22.29 0.78 -9.03
N GLY A 193 21.34 0.09 -9.65
CA GLY A 193 21.47 -1.31 -10.02
C GLY A 193 22.36 -1.53 -11.23
N ARG A 194 23.47 -2.23 -11.02
CA ARG A 194 24.33 -2.80 -12.07
C ARG A 194 24.15 -4.32 -12.14
N CYS A 195 24.18 -4.88 -13.34
CA CYS A 195 24.12 -6.33 -13.58
C CYS A 195 25.18 -6.77 -14.59
N GLU A 196 25.96 -7.77 -14.18
CA GLU A 196 26.86 -8.54 -15.03
C GLU A 196 26.16 -9.85 -15.45
N SER A 197 26.83 -10.69 -16.24
CA SER A 197 26.21 -11.83 -16.95
C SER A 197 25.56 -12.91 -16.07
N SER A 198 25.82 -12.92 -14.76
CA SER A 198 25.25 -13.88 -13.80
C SER A 198 24.92 -13.28 -12.42
N SER A 199 25.08 -11.97 -12.22
CA SER A 199 24.94 -11.33 -10.91
C SER A 199 24.53 -9.86 -11.02
N CYS A 200 23.74 -9.38 -10.05
CA CYS A 200 23.37 -7.97 -9.92
C CYS A 200 23.83 -7.40 -8.58
N SER A 201 24.00 -6.08 -8.50
CA SER A 201 24.38 -5.35 -7.28
C SER A 201 23.90 -3.91 -7.36
N GLY A 202 23.51 -3.31 -6.23
CA GLY A 202 23.03 -1.92 -6.22
C GLY A 202 22.08 -1.55 -5.08
N ASN A 203 21.63 -2.51 -4.26
CA ASN A 203 20.74 -2.34 -3.11
C ASN A 203 21.39 -1.60 -1.90
N SER A 204 22.14 -0.53 -2.17
CA SER A 204 22.87 0.26 -1.16
C SER A 204 21.94 0.80 -0.06
N GLY A 205 20.76 1.30 -0.41
CA GLY A 205 19.76 1.79 0.55
C GLY A 205 19.16 0.70 1.45
N ILE A 206 19.06 -0.55 0.97
CA ILE A 206 18.68 -1.69 1.83
C ILE A 206 19.85 -2.07 2.74
N SER A 207 21.08 -2.08 2.21
CA SER A 207 22.29 -2.33 3.01
C SER A 207 22.45 -1.32 4.15
N ASP A 208 22.09 -0.05 3.92
CA ASP A 208 22.03 0.99 4.95
C ASP A 208 21.04 0.63 6.07
N LEU A 209 19.80 0.24 5.72
CA LEU A 209 18.80 -0.22 6.71
C LEU A 209 19.30 -1.42 7.51
N VAL A 210 19.97 -2.37 6.85
CA VAL A 210 20.54 -3.56 7.48
C VAL A 210 21.68 -3.21 8.43
N SER A 211 22.56 -2.27 8.06
CA SER A 211 23.63 -1.76 8.93
C SER A 211 23.06 -1.04 10.15
N ALA A 212 22.05 -0.18 9.94
CA ALA A 212 21.35 0.52 11.01
C ALA A 212 20.69 -0.46 11.99
N LEU A 213 19.94 -1.45 11.51
CA LEU A 213 19.28 -2.46 12.33
C LEU A 213 20.27 -3.37 13.06
N THR A 214 21.39 -3.73 12.42
CA THR A 214 22.46 -4.54 13.03
C THR A 214 23.09 -3.80 14.20
N MET A 215 23.44 -2.52 14.03
CA MET A 215 23.97 -1.70 15.12
C MET A 215 22.91 -1.45 16.21
N LEU A 216 21.68 -1.12 15.82
CA LEU A 216 20.58 -0.83 16.74
C LEU A 216 20.33 -2.01 17.69
N ASN A 217 20.26 -3.25 17.17
CA ASN A 217 20.07 -4.46 17.97
C ASN A 217 21.14 -4.65 19.08
N VAL A 218 22.35 -4.10 18.90
CA VAL A 218 23.46 -4.24 19.86
C VAL A 218 23.59 -3.04 20.82
N ILE A 219 22.97 -1.89 20.51
CA ILE A 219 22.94 -0.71 21.41
C ILE A 219 21.61 -0.54 22.15
N LEU A 220 20.50 -1.12 21.67
CA LEU A 220 19.17 -1.00 22.27
C LEU A 220 19.09 -1.28 23.78
N PRO A 221 19.76 -2.34 24.32
CA PRO A 221 19.73 -2.58 25.76
C PRO A 221 20.27 -1.43 26.61
N SER A 222 21.27 -0.67 26.12
CA SER A 222 21.78 0.53 26.79
C SER A 222 20.74 1.66 26.90
N PHE A 223 19.78 1.70 25.98
CA PHE A 223 18.64 2.64 26.00
C PHE A 223 17.41 2.05 26.70
N GLY A 224 17.49 0.83 27.25
CA GLY A 224 16.36 0.12 27.85
C GLY A 224 15.38 -0.47 26.83
N GLY A 225 15.79 -0.65 25.57
CA GLY A 225 14.99 -1.29 24.52
C GLY A 225 15.26 -2.79 24.35
N ASP A 226 14.23 -3.54 23.97
CA ASP A 226 14.34 -4.97 23.65
C ASP A 226 14.71 -5.16 22.19
N SER A 227 15.87 -5.75 21.92
CA SER A 227 16.29 -6.15 20.57
C SER A 227 15.43 -7.27 19.99
N LYS A 228 14.75 -8.08 20.81
CA LYS A 228 13.85 -9.15 20.35
C LYS A 228 12.47 -8.65 19.93
N SER A 229 12.06 -7.46 20.39
CA SER A 229 10.74 -6.86 20.13
C SER A 229 10.85 -5.59 19.27
N VAL A 230 11.67 -5.68 18.21
CA VAL A 230 11.80 -4.65 17.18
C VAL A 230 10.74 -4.84 16.09
N THR A 231 10.03 -3.75 15.78
CA THR A 231 9.01 -3.63 14.73
C THR A 231 9.48 -2.64 13.69
N LEU A 232 9.44 -3.00 12.40
CA LEU A 232 9.66 -2.04 11.31
C LEU A 232 8.33 -1.43 10.87
N ALA A 233 8.29 -0.12 10.64
CA ALA A 233 7.13 0.58 10.12
C ALA A 233 7.53 1.48 8.96
N GLY A 234 6.80 1.44 7.84
CA GLY A 234 7.05 2.29 6.68
C GLY A 234 5.81 2.56 5.85
N TRP A 235 5.89 3.54 4.95
CA TRP A 235 4.82 3.90 4.01
C TRP A 235 5.33 4.04 2.57
N GLY A 236 4.51 3.72 1.57
CA GLY A 236 4.88 3.80 0.15
C GLY A 236 6.15 3.00 -0.15
N SER A 237 7.15 3.64 -0.77
CA SER A 237 8.50 3.07 -0.99
C SER A 237 9.12 2.43 0.27
N GLY A 238 8.93 3.03 1.45
CA GLY A 238 9.43 2.52 2.73
C GLY A 238 8.71 1.27 3.19
N ALA A 239 7.40 1.16 2.93
CA ALA A 239 6.65 -0.07 3.14
C ALA A 239 7.13 -1.19 2.19
N SER A 240 7.40 -0.86 0.92
CA SER A 240 8.01 -1.81 -0.01
C SER A 240 9.39 -2.29 0.46
N LEU A 241 10.25 -1.42 1.02
CA LEU A 241 11.54 -1.82 1.62
C LEU A 241 11.36 -2.76 2.82
N VAL A 242 10.42 -2.47 3.73
CA VAL A 242 10.10 -3.37 4.85
C VAL A 242 9.56 -4.72 4.37
N SER A 243 8.66 -4.70 3.38
CA SER A 243 8.08 -5.90 2.75
C SER A 243 9.14 -6.76 2.06
N LEU A 244 10.15 -6.15 1.42
CA LEU A 244 11.32 -6.85 0.88
C LEU A 244 12.20 -7.45 1.99
N LEU A 245 12.44 -6.69 3.07
CA LEU A 245 13.22 -7.15 4.21
C LEU A 245 12.57 -8.36 4.92
N MET A 246 11.24 -8.48 4.96
CA MET A 246 10.54 -9.63 5.58
C MET A 246 10.97 -10.98 4.97
N ALA A 247 11.17 -11.04 3.65
CA ALA A 247 11.62 -12.24 2.93
C ALA A 247 13.15 -12.30 2.70
N SER A 248 13.91 -11.35 3.25
CA SER A 248 15.37 -11.35 3.15
C SER A 248 15.98 -12.45 4.03
N PRO A 249 17.09 -13.12 3.65
CA PRO A 249 17.78 -14.07 4.52
C PRO A 249 18.17 -13.54 5.92
N LEU A 250 18.13 -12.22 6.10
CA LEU A 250 18.38 -11.53 7.37
C LEU A 250 17.24 -11.67 8.41
N THR A 251 16.07 -12.18 8.03
CA THR A 251 15.00 -12.54 8.98
C THR A 251 15.08 -14.00 9.46
N GLN A 252 16.09 -14.78 9.03
CA GLN A 252 16.29 -16.17 9.45
C GLN A 252 16.27 -16.34 10.99
N PRO A 253 15.65 -17.42 11.50
CA PRO A 253 15.72 -17.78 12.93
C PRO A 253 17.15 -17.73 13.48
N GLY A 254 17.31 -17.15 14.67
CA GLY A 254 18.61 -16.98 15.32
C GLY A 254 19.47 -15.80 14.82
N ARG A 255 19.14 -15.16 13.68
CA ARG A 255 19.81 -13.94 13.17
C ARG A 255 18.87 -12.75 12.93
N ARG A 256 17.57 -12.97 13.09
CA ARG A 256 16.47 -12.00 12.89
C ARG A 256 16.71 -10.65 13.60
N LEU A 257 16.69 -9.56 12.82
CA LEU A 257 16.88 -8.19 13.30
C LEU A 257 15.58 -7.47 13.72
N PHE A 258 14.41 -8.03 13.40
CA PHE A 258 13.08 -7.50 13.75
C PHE A 258 12.03 -8.62 13.73
N ARG A 259 11.02 -8.57 14.60
CA ARG A 259 9.95 -9.61 14.70
C ARG A 259 8.64 -9.20 14.02
N ARG A 260 8.41 -7.91 13.74
CA ARG A 260 7.12 -7.39 13.24
C ARG A 260 7.28 -6.34 12.15
N ALA A 261 6.26 -6.20 11.31
CA ALA A 261 6.19 -5.24 10.20
C ALA A 261 4.85 -4.50 10.17
N ILE A 262 4.91 -3.19 9.90
CA ILE A 262 3.76 -2.33 9.60
C ILE A 262 3.94 -1.76 8.19
N LEU A 263 3.04 -2.11 7.28
CA LEU A 263 3.06 -1.67 5.87
C LEU A 263 1.90 -0.70 5.62
N LEU A 264 2.19 0.54 5.23
CA LEU A 264 1.18 1.55 4.91
C LEU A 264 1.26 1.92 3.42
N ASP A 265 0.18 1.77 2.66
CA ASP A 265 0.11 2.18 1.24
C ASP A 265 1.30 1.69 0.37
N GLY A 266 1.83 0.48 0.59
CA GLY A 266 2.89 -0.08 -0.26
C GLY A 266 3.36 -1.48 0.15
N SER A 267 3.77 -2.31 -0.82
CA SER A 267 4.42 -3.60 -0.57
C SER A 267 5.43 -3.94 -1.67
N ALA A 268 6.17 -5.04 -1.50
CA ALA A 268 7.11 -5.53 -2.51
C ALA A 268 6.42 -6.04 -3.80
N LEU A 269 5.09 -6.24 -3.77
CA LEU A 269 4.32 -6.67 -4.95
C LEU A 269 3.82 -5.48 -5.79
N SER A 270 3.91 -4.24 -5.31
CA SER A 270 3.51 -3.06 -6.08
C SER A 270 4.39 -2.91 -7.35
N PRO A 271 3.83 -2.55 -8.52
CA PRO A 271 4.60 -2.56 -9.77
C PRO A 271 5.85 -1.66 -9.80
N TRP A 272 5.83 -0.59 -8.99
CA TRP A 272 6.92 0.37 -8.81
C TRP A 272 7.96 -0.04 -7.74
N ALA A 273 7.74 -1.12 -6.98
CA ALA A 273 8.58 -1.50 -5.84
C ALA A 273 9.98 -2.03 -6.21
N ILE A 274 10.17 -2.51 -7.45
CA ILE A 274 11.43 -3.06 -7.96
C ILE A 274 11.73 -2.47 -9.34
N SER A 275 12.99 -2.12 -9.59
CA SER A 275 13.45 -1.68 -10.92
C SER A 275 13.50 -2.87 -11.88
N GLN A 276 12.77 -2.77 -13.01
CA GLN A 276 12.68 -3.85 -14.00
C GLN A 276 13.94 -3.94 -14.88
N ASN A 277 14.50 -2.79 -15.29
CA ASN A 277 15.63 -2.69 -16.23
C ASN A 277 16.83 -1.94 -15.61
N PRO A 278 17.37 -2.35 -14.44
CA PRO A 278 18.40 -1.59 -13.72
C PRO A 278 19.64 -1.29 -14.56
N GLN A 279 20.14 -2.28 -15.31
CA GLN A 279 21.32 -2.15 -16.17
C GLN A 279 21.13 -1.12 -17.31
N GLN A 280 19.89 -0.88 -17.76
CA GLN A 280 19.59 0.18 -18.73
C GLN A 280 19.80 1.56 -18.12
N TYR A 281 19.31 1.79 -16.89
CA TYR A 281 19.49 3.06 -16.19
C TYR A 281 20.94 3.29 -15.76
N PHE A 282 21.68 2.24 -15.40
CA PHE A 282 23.13 2.30 -15.17
C PHE A 282 23.87 2.81 -16.43
N MET A 283 23.57 2.26 -17.60
CA MET A 283 24.21 2.70 -18.84
C MET A 283 23.79 4.10 -19.28
N GLN A 284 22.51 4.46 -19.16
CA GLN A 284 22.04 5.82 -19.43
C GLN A 284 22.70 6.87 -18.52
N LEU A 285 22.94 6.53 -17.25
CA LEU A 285 23.70 7.37 -16.33
C LEU A 285 25.18 7.47 -16.74
N ALA A 286 25.80 6.37 -17.17
CA ALA A 286 27.18 6.35 -17.65
C ALA A 286 27.37 7.27 -18.87
N GLU A 287 26.43 7.21 -19.81
CA GLU A 287 26.39 8.04 -21.01
C GLU A 287 26.14 9.54 -20.71
N GLU A 288 25.31 9.86 -19.71
CA GLU A 288 25.07 11.27 -19.29
C GLU A 288 26.16 11.86 -18.38
N LEU A 289 27.01 11.03 -17.78
CA LEU A 289 28.23 11.43 -17.07
C LEU A 289 29.48 11.41 -17.97
N ALA A 290 29.37 10.94 -19.21
CA ALA A 290 30.47 10.66 -20.13
C ALA A 290 31.49 9.60 -19.61
N CYS A 291 31.04 8.71 -18.73
CA CYS A 291 31.77 7.52 -18.28
C CYS A 291 31.61 6.31 -19.23
N ALA A 292 30.77 6.41 -20.26
CA ALA A 292 30.65 5.45 -21.35
C ALA A 292 30.32 6.17 -22.67
N PRO A 293 30.74 5.64 -23.84
CA PRO A 293 30.44 6.24 -25.13
C PRO A 293 28.95 6.06 -25.50
N LYS A 294 28.34 7.13 -26.01
CA LYS A 294 26.97 7.11 -26.55
C LYS A 294 26.91 6.35 -27.87
N ASN A 295 25.79 5.67 -28.12
CA ASN A 295 25.55 4.82 -29.30
C ASN A 295 26.58 3.69 -29.44
N ARG A 296 26.49 2.68 -28.55
CA ARG A 296 27.29 1.45 -28.60
C ARG A 296 27.23 0.76 -29.97
N THR A 297 28.35 0.76 -30.69
CA THR A 297 28.70 -0.39 -31.53
C THR A 297 29.18 -1.53 -30.63
N SER A 298 28.97 -2.78 -31.03
CA SER A 298 29.03 -3.98 -30.18
C SER A 298 30.45 -4.44 -29.76
N SER A 299 31.44 -3.55 -29.75
CA SER A 299 32.87 -3.90 -29.61
C SER A 299 33.56 -3.35 -28.34
N PHE A 300 32.85 -2.66 -27.44
CA PHE A 300 33.43 -2.14 -26.19
C PHE A 300 33.18 -3.08 -25.00
N ASN A 301 34.22 -3.84 -24.62
CA ASN A 301 34.27 -4.63 -23.39
C ASN A 301 34.62 -3.76 -22.16
N ASP A 302 33.88 -2.67 -21.96
CA ASP A 302 34.04 -1.84 -20.76
C ASP A 302 33.57 -2.61 -19.51
N ASN A 303 34.52 -2.93 -18.64
CA ASN A 303 34.23 -3.50 -17.32
C ASN A 303 33.33 -2.53 -16.53
N VAL A 304 32.26 -3.05 -15.94
CA VAL A 304 31.30 -2.31 -15.11
C VAL A 304 32.01 -1.58 -13.96
N ASP A 305 33.06 -2.17 -13.37
CA ASP A 305 33.88 -1.53 -12.34
C ASP A 305 34.64 -0.29 -12.87
N THR A 306 35.06 -0.26 -14.14
CA THR A 306 35.73 0.91 -14.73
C THR A 306 34.75 2.07 -14.88
N ILE A 307 33.55 1.77 -15.40
CA ILE A 307 32.44 2.74 -15.51
C ILE A 307 32.06 3.26 -14.12
N LEU A 308 31.93 2.36 -13.13
CA LEU A 308 31.57 2.73 -11.76
C LEU A 308 32.63 3.63 -11.09
N ARG A 309 33.92 3.31 -11.25
CA ARG A 309 35.02 4.15 -10.74
C ARG A 309 34.99 5.55 -11.34
N CYS A 310 34.66 5.68 -12.62
CA CYS A 310 34.42 6.99 -13.23
C CYS A 310 33.26 7.72 -12.54
N MET A 311 32.08 7.09 -12.40
CA MET A 311 30.92 7.68 -11.69
C MET A 311 31.24 8.12 -10.25
N GLN A 312 32.09 7.38 -9.53
CA GLN A 312 32.52 7.70 -8.17
C GLN A 312 33.37 8.98 -8.05
N VAL A 313 33.98 9.45 -9.15
CA VAL A 313 34.80 10.69 -9.17
C VAL A 313 33.93 11.96 -9.37
N HIS A 314 32.72 11.85 -9.91
CA HIS A 314 31.84 13.02 -10.07
C HIS A 314 31.34 13.55 -8.72
N SER A 315 30.97 14.84 -8.68
CA SER A 315 30.24 15.40 -7.53
C SER A 315 28.80 14.88 -7.50
N SER A 316 28.19 14.87 -6.31
CA SER A 316 26.81 14.41 -6.13
C SER A 316 25.80 15.26 -6.91
N GLU A 317 26.04 16.57 -7.05
CA GLU A 317 25.18 17.46 -7.84
C GLU A 317 25.26 17.16 -9.34
N ASN A 318 26.44 16.76 -9.84
CA ASN A 318 26.59 16.36 -11.24
C ASN A 318 25.90 15.03 -11.54
N ILE A 319 25.96 14.08 -10.60
CA ILE A 319 25.20 12.81 -10.66
C ILE A 319 23.69 13.09 -10.65
N THR A 320 23.18 13.91 -9.72
CA THR A 320 21.76 14.29 -9.68
C THR A 320 21.32 15.01 -10.97
N LYS A 321 22.12 15.92 -11.52
CA LYS A 321 21.83 16.58 -12.81
C LYS A 321 21.81 15.60 -14.00
N ALA A 322 22.60 14.54 -13.97
CA ALA A 322 22.56 13.48 -14.99
C ALA A 322 21.28 12.63 -14.85
N VAL A 323 20.92 12.24 -13.62
CA VAL A 323 19.70 11.48 -13.32
C VAL A 323 18.43 12.18 -13.81
N LEU A 324 18.31 13.50 -13.64
CA LEU A 324 17.13 14.27 -14.07
C LEU A 324 16.88 14.26 -15.59
N LYS A 325 17.84 13.78 -16.41
CA LYS A 325 17.69 13.60 -17.86
C LYS A 325 17.16 12.21 -18.25
N ILE A 326 17.12 11.25 -17.31
CA ILE A 326 16.80 9.85 -17.59
C ILE A 326 15.27 9.67 -17.72
N ASP A 327 14.86 8.89 -18.71
CA ASP A 327 13.45 8.64 -19.03
C ASP A 327 12.89 7.42 -18.26
N VAL A 328 12.60 7.63 -16.97
CA VAL A 328 11.85 6.67 -16.14
C VAL A 328 10.39 6.58 -16.63
N PRO A 329 9.86 5.40 -16.97
CA PRO A 329 8.47 5.23 -17.40
C PRO A 329 7.47 5.57 -16.28
N THR A 330 6.39 6.28 -16.63
CA THR A 330 5.34 6.66 -15.67
C THR A 330 4.66 5.42 -15.07
N PHE A 331 4.31 5.48 -13.78
CA PHE A 331 3.83 4.38 -12.92
C PHE A 331 4.88 3.33 -12.52
N LEU A 332 6.15 3.51 -12.89
CA LEU A 332 7.28 2.66 -12.49
C LEU A 332 8.40 3.51 -11.86
N SER A 333 9.36 2.85 -11.21
CA SER A 333 10.56 3.48 -10.65
C SER A 333 11.83 3.04 -11.37
N GLY A 334 12.74 3.99 -11.63
CA GLY A 334 14.02 3.73 -12.28
C GLY A 334 15.09 3.27 -11.30
N PHE A 335 15.40 4.13 -10.32
CA PHE A 335 16.30 3.83 -9.21
C PHE A 335 15.47 3.33 -8.02
N ALA A 336 15.32 2.00 -7.96
CA ALA A 336 14.55 1.26 -6.97
C ALA A 336 15.26 -0.09 -6.69
N PRO A 337 14.88 -0.83 -5.63
CA PRO A 337 15.45 -2.14 -5.31
C PRO A 337 15.49 -3.11 -6.50
N ILE A 338 16.48 -4.01 -6.48
CA ILE A 338 16.70 -5.03 -7.52
C ILE A 338 16.78 -6.42 -6.90
N VAL A 339 16.52 -7.47 -7.68
CA VAL A 339 16.87 -8.84 -7.28
C VAL A 339 18.39 -8.99 -7.42
N ASP A 340 19.11 -9.09 -6.30
CA ASP A 340 20.58 -9.21 -6.25
C ASP A 340 21.06 -10.62 -5.85
N GLY A 341 20.14 -11.51 -5.45
CA GLY A 341 20.47 -12.86 -4.97
C GLY A 341 21.04 -12.89 -3.55
N GLN A 342 21.14 -11.75 -2.85
CA GLN A 342 21.78 -11.61 -1.54
C GLN A 342 20.83 -11.01 -0.51
N LEU A 343 20.45 -9.75 -0.68
CA LEU A 343 19.49 -9.04 0.16
C LEU A 343 18.06 -9.32 -0.30
N ILE A 344 17.86 -9.39 -1.62
CA ILE A 344 16.61 -9.78 -2.30
C ILE A 344 16.91 -11.04 -3.12
N PRO A 345 16.62 -12.24 -2.58
CA PRO A 345 17.07 -13.50 -3.18
C PRO A 345 16.33 -13.89 -4.45
N ASN A 346 15.07 -13.45 -4.62
CA ASN A 346 14.25 -13.71 -5.80
C ASN A 346 13.15 -12.62 -5.94
N LYS A 347 12.38 -12.67 -7.04
CA LYS A 347 11.21 -11.79 -7.23
C LYS A 347 10.17 -12.02 -6.11
N PRO A 348 9.55 -10.97 -5.54
CA PRO A 348 8.62 -11.08 -4.40
C PRO A 348 7.45 -12.06 -4.61
N GLN A 349 6.95 -12.21 -5.84
CA GLN A 349 5.91 -13.19 -6.18
C GLN A 349 6.35 -14.63 -5.87
N VAL A 350 7.63 -14.95 -6.05
CA VAL A 350 8.23 -16.23 -5.67
C VAL A 350 8.54 -16.23 -4.18
N SER A 351 9.20 -15.17 -3.68
CA SER A 351 9.64 -15.07 -2.28
C SER A 351 8.52 -15.04 -1.24
N PHE A 352 7.27 -14.71 -1.60
CA PHE A 352 6.11 -14.73 -0.71
C PHE A 352 5.21 -15.97 -0.88
N SER A 353 5.42 -16.77 -1.94
CA SER A 353 4.64 -17.99 -2.25
C SER A 353 4.55 -18.99 -1.08
N THR A 354 3.62 -19.95 -1.16
CA THR A 354 3.53 -21.04 -0.18
C THR A 354 4.83 -21.85 -0.09
N GLN A 355 5.51 -22.09 -1.22
CA GLN A 355 6.75 -22.87 -1.29
C GLN A 355 7.98 -22.19 -0.66
N TYR A 356 8.16 -20.87 -0.82
CA TYR A 356 9.40 -20.18 -0.41
C TYR A 356 9.21 -19.11 0.68
N GLY A 357 7.98 -18.67 0.94
CA GLY A 357 7.66 -17.57 1.85
C GLY A 357 7.61 -17.89 3.34
N SER A 358 8.37 -18.88 3.84
CA SER A 358 8.44 -19.17 5.28
C SER A 358 8.94 -17.97 6.08
N LEU A 359 10.10 -17.43 5.72
CA LEU A 359 10.69 -16.24 6.36
C LEU A 359 9.73 -15.04 6.41
N PHE A 360 8.98 -14.84 5.32
CA PHE A 360 7.96 -13.79 5.20
C PHE A 360 6.80 -14.00 6.17
N ARG A 361 6.36 -15.24 6.38
CA ARG A 361 5.24 -15.65 7.27
C ARG A 361 5.61 -15.82 8.74
N GLU A 362 6.88 -15.61 9.12
CA GLU A 362 7.34 -15.68 10.52
C GLU A 362 7.42 -14.31 11.21
N ILE A 363 6.89 -13.25 10.58
CA ILE A 363 6.92 -11.86 11.04
C ILE A 363 5.49 -11.39 11.29
N ASP A 364 5.15 -10.85 12.47
CA ASP A 364 3.80 -10.30 12.67
C ASP A 364 3.55 -9.15 11.68
N LEU A 365 2.41 -9.14 10.99
CA LEU A 365 2.11 -8.20 9.91
C LEU A 365 0.84 -7.38 10.19
N LEU A 366 0.99 -6.05 10.18
CA LEU A 366 -0.10 -5.08 10.17
C LEU A 366 -0.08 -4.28 8.86
N VAL A 367 -1.19 -4.27 8.12
CA VAL A 367 -1.35 -3.50 6.87
C VAL A 367 -2.36 -2.38 7.04
N GLY A 368 -1.99 -1.17 6.64
CA GLY A 368 -2.88 -0.02 6.50
C GLY A 368 -3.02 0.41 5.05
N ILE A 369 -4.27 0.65 4.61
CA ILE A 369 -4.55 1.16 3.26
C ILE A 369 -5.42 2.43 3.39
N SER A 370 -4.98 3.53 2.78
CA SER A 370 -5.77 4.75 2.64
C SER A 370 -6.85 4.61 1.56
N SER A 371 -7.82 5.52 1.54
CA SER A 371 -8.99 5.41 0.65
C SER A 371 -8.68 5.74 -0.82
N ASN A 372 -7.74 6.66 -1.06
CA ASN A 372 -7.35 7.14 -2.38
C ASN A 372 -5.81 7.26 -2.52
N PRO A 373 -5.04 6.16 -2.41
CA PRO A 373 -3.58 6.24 -2.33
C PRO A 373 -2.93 6.91 -3.56
N SER A 374 -3.48 6.72 -4.76
CA SER A 374 -2.98 7.35 -5.99
C SER A 374 -3.42 8.81 -6.22
N HIS A 375 -4.09 9.46 -5.26
CA HIS A 375 -4.60 10.82 -5.40
C HIS A 375 -3.53 11.87 -5.76
N HIS A 376 -2.30 11.69 -5.28
CA HIS A 376 -1.16 12.57 -5.62
C HIS A 376 -0.79 12.56 -7.11
N MET A 377 -1.19 11.51 -7.87
CA MET A 377 -0.90 11.36 -9.30
C MET A 377 -1.86 12.14 -10.21
N ILE A 378 -2.93 12.73 -9.65
CA ILE A 378 -3.94 13.48 -10.38
C ILE A 378 -3.72 14.98 -10.17
N SER A 379 -3.74 15.78 -11.24
CA SER A 379 -3.46 17.22 -11.14
C SER A 379 -4.56 17.97 -10.38
N ASN A 380 -4.21 19.09 -9.76
CA ASN A 380 -5.15 19.95 -9.03
C ASN A 380 -6.33 20.46 -9.90
N GLU A 381 -6.14 20.54 -11.23
CA GLU A 381 -7.17 20.90 -12.20
C GLU A 381 -8.11 19.72 -12.49
N ASP A 382 -7.56 18.55 -12.78
CA ASP A 382 -8.33 17.29 -12.98
C ASP A 382 -9.15 16.93 -11.74
N LEU A 383 -8.61 17.18 -10.54
CA LEU A 383 -9.30 16.96 -9.27
C LEU A 383 -10.52 17.86 -9.10
N LYS A 384 -10.52 19.08 -9.64
CA LYS A 384 -11.60 20.05 -9.49
C LYS A 384 -12.64 20.00 -10.60
N VAL A 385 -12.18 19.84 -11.85
CA VAL A 385 -13.04 19.83 -13.06
C VAL A 385 -13.45 18.41 -13.43
N GLY A 386 -12.53 17.46 -13.34
CA GLY A 386 -12.66 16.09 -13.84
C GLY A 386 -11.70 15.80 -15.00
N ILE A 387 -11.75 14.57 -15.53
CA ILE A 387 -10.86 14.07 -16.59
C ILE A 387 -11.68 13.81 -17.87
N SER A 388 -11.13 14.16 -19.04
CA SER A 388 -11.79 13.89 -20.34
C SER A 388 -11.61 12.44 -20.81
N LYS A 389 -12.42 11.98 -21.77
CA LYS A 389 -12.32 10.61 -22.32
C LYS A 389 -10.94 10.33 -22.91
N GLU A 390 -10.41 11.32 -23.63
CA GLU A 390 -9.13 11.27 -24.33
C GLU A 390 -7.98 11.22 -23.31
N LYS A 391 -8.09 11.97 -22.21
CA LYS A 391 -7.11 11.96 -21.14
C LYS A 391 -7.16 10.66 -20.33
N ARG A 392 -8.35 10.10 -20.04
CA ARG A 392 -8.50 8.72 -19.51
C ARG A 392 -7.81 7.71 -20.43
N MET A 393 -8.09 7.76 -21.73
CA MET A 393 -7.52 6.84 -22.71
C MET A 393 -5.98 6.93 -22.73
N ARG A 394 -5.41 8.14 -22.76
CA ARG A 394 -3.94 8.34 -22.68
C ARG A 394 -3.34 7.78 -21.38
N ILE A 395 -4.00 7.98 -20.23
CA ILE A 395 -3.56 7.44 -18.93
C ILE A 395 -3.56 5.91 -18.96
N PHE A 396 -4.68 5.28 -19.30
CA PHE A 396 -4.80 3.81 -19.31
C PHE A 396 -3.92 3.15 -20.39
N ARG A 397 -3.77 3.74 -21.58
CA ARG A 397 -2.80 3.26 -22.59
C ARG A 397 -1.37 3.23 -22.05
N SER A 398 -1.00 4.20 -21.20
CA SER A 398 0.35 4.32 -20.64
C SER A 398 0.59 3.36 -19.49
N LEU A 399 -0.41 3.22 -18.61
CA LEU A 399 -0.46 2.17 -17.58
C LEU A 399 -0.27 0.80 -18.24
N VAL A 400 -1.09 0.46 -19.24
CA VAL A 400 -1.03 -0.84 -19.91
C VAL A 400 0.28 -1.05 -20.67
N ARG A 401 0.74 -0.05 -21.44
CA ARG A 401 2.02 -0.14 -22.16
C ARG A 401 3.20 -0.35 -21.20
N ASN A 402 3.21 0.32 -20.05
CA ASN A 402 4.34 0.24 -19.11
C ASN A 402 4.29 -1.03 -18.25
N LEU A 403 3.11 -1.52 -17.86
CA LEU A 403 2.97 -2.67 -16.96
C LEU A 403 2.87 -4.04 -17.65
N TYR A 404 2.32 -4.12 -18.87
CA TYR A 404 2.02 -5.40 -19.52
C TYR A 404 2.70 -5.56 -20.88
N ASP A 405 3.14 -6.78 -21.18
CA ASP A 405 3.81 -7.19 -22.42
C ASP A 405 2.85 -7.72 -23.49
N PHE A 406 1.97 -8.65 -23.10
CA PHE A 406 1.06 -9.39 -23.98
C PHE A 406 -0.37 -8.84 -23.89
N HIS A 407 -1.17 -9.07 -24.94
CA HIS A 407 -2.62 -8.78 -24.99
C HIS A 407 -3.04 -7.38 -24.47
N ARG A 408 -2.28 -6.36 -24.91
CA ARG A 408 -2.42 -4.99 -24.40
C ARG A 408 -3.74 -4.34 -24.77
N GLU A 409 -4.32 -4.64 -25.94
CA GLU A 409 -5.59 -4.04 -26.35
C GLU A 409 -6.77 -4.63 -25.56
N GLU A 410 -6.77 -5.94 -25.35
CA GLU A 410 -7.76 -6.68 -24.59
C GLU A 410 -7.73 -6.29 -23.10
N ILE A 411 -6.53 -6.13 -22.53
CA ILE A 411 -6.32 -5.61 -21.18
C ILE A 411 -6.82 -4.16 -21.08
N LEU A 412 -6.49 -3.29 -22.04
CA LEU A 412 -6.96 -1.89 -22.06
C LEU A 412 -8.49 -1.79 -22.13
N ALA A 413 -9.12 -2.57 -23.00
CA ALA A 413 -10.59 -2.62 -23.12
C ALA A 413 -11.22 -3.12 -21.80
N SER A 414 -10.63 -4.13 -21.17
CA SER A 414 -11.10 -4.67 -19.88
C SER A 414 -11.03 -3.63 -18.75
N ILE A 415 -9.93 -2.86 -18.67
CA ILE A 415 -9.77 -1.80 -17.66
C ILE A 415 -10.77 -0.66 -17.88
N ILE A 416 -11.02 -0.28 -19.14
CA ILE A 416 -12.05 0.70 -19.48
C ILE A 416 -13.44 0.20 -19.08
N ASN A 417 -13.73 -1.09 -19.27
CA ASN A 417 -15.01 -1.70 -18.91
C ASN A 417 -15.23 -1.73 -17.38
N GLU A 418 -14.27 -2.22 -16.61
CA GLU A 418 -14.36 -2.32 -15.14
C GLU A 418 -14.48 -0.93 -14.47
N TYR A 419 -13.75 0.07 -14.98
CA TYR A 419 -13.71 1.41 -14.41
C TYR A 419 -14.54 2.45 -15.20
N THR A 420 -15.66 2.01 -15.80
CA THR A 420 -16.71 2.89 -16.33
C THR A 420 -17.98 2.76 -15.48
N ASP A 421 -18.55 3.92 -15.13
CA ASP A 421 -19.84 4.05 -14.46
C ASP A 421 -20.98 3.77 -15.46
N TRP A 422 -21.39 2.49 -15.53
CA TRP A 422 -22.46 2.04 -16.42
C TRP A 422 -23.87 2.38 -15.92
N GLU A 423 -24.04 2.77 -14.65
CA GLU A 423 -25.32 3.22 -14.10
C GLU A 423 -25.62 4.66 -14.54
N ASN A 424 -24.58 5.50 -14.64
CA ASN A 424 -24.67 6.86 -15.17
C ASN A 424 -23.82 7.02 -16.46
N PRO A 425 -24.29 6.49 -17.61
CA PRO A 425 -23.57 6.55 -18.89
C PRO A 425 -23.48 7.97 -19.50
N ARG A 426 -23.90 9.01 -18.76
CA ARG A 426 -23.44 10.37 -19.05
C ARG A 426 -22.00 10.46 -18.55
N ASP A 427 -21.05 10.30 -19.48
CA ASP A 427 -19.59 10.41 -19.33
C ASP A 427 -19.10 11.74 -18.72
N HIS A 428 -19.52 12.03 -17.49
CA HIS A 428 -19.27 13.26 -16.79
C HIS A 428 -17.80 13.27 -16.32
N PRO A 429 -17.02 14.34 -16.55
CA PRO A 429 -15.58 14.35 -16.26
C PRO A 429 -15.23 13.95 -14.83
N LYS A 430 -16.07 14.24 -13.83
CA LYS A 430 -15.84 13.80 -12.44
C LYS A 430 -16.07 12.30 -12.21
N SER A 431 -16.96 11.65 -12.96
CA SER A 431 -17.13 10.18 -12.90
C SER A 431 -15.95 9.48 -13.61
N ILE A 432 -15.54 9.98 -14.80
CA ILE A 432 -14.32 9.53 -15.49
C ILE A 432 -13.09 9.65 -14.57
N ARG A 433 -12.94 10.78 -13.87
CA ARG A 433 -11.88 11.00 -12.87
C ARG A 433 -11.93 9.97 -11.74
N ASN A 434 -13.11 9.69 -11.18
CA ASN A 434 -13.27 8.71 -10.11
C ASN A 434 -12.89 7.29 -10.57
N GLY A 435 -13.27 6.89 -11.79
CA GLY A 435 -12.85 5.63 -12.41
C GLY A 435 -11.32 5.54 -12.58
N VAL A 436 -10.69 6.60 -13.11
CA VAL A 436 -9.23 6.68 -13.26
C VAL A 436 -8.50 6.61 -11.90
N LEU A 437 -8.96 7.38 -10.91
CA LEU A 437 -8.41 7.39 -9.55
C LEU A 437 -8.56 6.03 -8.85
N SER A 438 -9.69 5.34 -9.07
CA SER A 438 -9.91 4.00 -8.55
C SER A 438 -8.96 2.99 -9.20
N ALA A 439 -8.88 2.98 -10.54
CA ALA A 439 -8.01 2.06 -11.29
C ALA A 439 -6.53 2.20 -10.89
N LEU A 440 -6.02 3.43 -10.79
CA LEU A 440 -4.63 3.69 -10.38
C LEU A 440 -4.39 3.34 -8.91
N SER A 441 -5.38 3.55 -8.02
CA SER A 441 -5.26 3.14 -6.62
C SER A 441 -5.22 1.62 -6.48
N ASP A 442 -6.06 0.92 -7.24
CA ASP A 442 -6.18 -0.53 -7.14
C ASP A 442 -4.96 -1.27 -7.70
N VAL A 443 -4.48 -0.90 -8.90
CA VAL A 443 -3.37 -1.60 -9.55
C VAL A 443 -1.99 -1.29 -8.95
N LEU A 444 -1.80 -0.07 -8.40
CA LEU A 444 -0.50 0.35 -7.86
C LEU A 444 -0.37 0.10 -6.35
N TYR A 445 -1.49 0.02 -5.62
CA TYR A 445 -1.51 -0.04 -4.16
C TYR A 445 -2.43 -1.16 -3.63
N THR A 446 -3.75 -1.08 -3.85
CA THR A 446 -4.71 -1.97 -3.17
C THR A 446 -4.48 -3.45 -3.47
N ALA A 447 -4.49 -3.84 -4.74
CA ALA A 447 -4.48 -5.24 -5.11
C ALA A 447 -3.14 -5.94 -4.79
N PRO A 448 -1.96 -5.28 -4.96
CA PRO A 448 -0.69 -5.74 -4.40
C PRO A 448 -0.68 -5.92 -2.87
N LEU A 449 -1.31 -5.00 -2.12
CA LEU A 449 -1.39 -5.09 -0.66
C LEU A 449 -2.28 -6.24 -0.18
N ILE A 450 -3.44 -6.44 -0.81
CA ILE A 450 -4.31 -7.60 -0.49
C ILE A 450 -3.63 -8.92 -0.90
N GLU A 451 -2.86 -8.96 -1.99
CA GLU A 451 -2.07 -10.14 -2.34
C GLU A 451 -0.94 -10.43 -1.34
N THR A 452 -0.34 -9.38 -0.79
CA THR A 452 0.67 -9.48 0.27
C THR A 452 0.05 -10.08 1.54
N LEU A 453 -1.14 -9.64 1.92
CA LEU A 453 -1.92 -10.21 3.03
C LEU A 453 -2.30 -11.68 2.77
N ARG A 454 -2.86 -12.00 1.60
CA ARG A 454 -3.22 -13.39 1.23
C ARG A 454 -2.01 -14.33 1.24
N SER A 455 -0.87 -13.89 0.69
CA SER A 455 0.39 -14.64 0.71
C SER A 455 0.95 -14.85 2.13
N HIS A 456 0.66 -13.93 3.05
CA HIS A 456 1.05 -14.01 4.45
C HIS A 456 0.14 -14.97 5.24
N SER A 457 -1.16 -14.91 4.98
CA SER A 457 -2.20 -15.63 5.72
C SER A 457 -2.47 -17.07 5.26
N ALA A 458 -1.74 -17.58 4.26
CA ALA A 458 -1.96 -18.90 3.66
C ALA A 458 -1.89 -20.05 4.69
N ASP A 459 -2.96 -20.86 4.77
CA ASP A 459 -3.21 -21.84 5.85
C ASP A 459 -2.27 -23.06 5.89
N GLU A 460 -1.38 -23.25 4.89
CA GLU A 460 -0.58 -24.48 4.72
C GLU A 460 0.60 -24.64 5.71
N VAL A 461 0.86 -23.64 6.57
CA VAL A 461 2.00 -23.63 7.52
C VAL A 461 1.54 -23.24 8.93
N ARG A 462 2.22 -23.74 9.97
CA ARG A 462 1.98 -23.36 11.37
C ARG A 462 1.98 -21.83 11.53
N LYS A 463 0.83 -21.27 11.96
CA LYS A 463 0.64 -19.83 12.18
C LYS A 463 1.33 -19.37 13.47
N GLU A 464 2.62 -19.02 13.38
CA GLU A 464 3.41 -18.40 14.45
C GLU A 464 3.41 -16.86 14.42
N ALA A 465 2.85 -16.26 13.37
CA ALA A 465 2.75 -14.83 13.18
C ALA A 465 1.29 -14.40 12.97
N ASN A 466 0.96 -13.19 13.42
CA ASN A 466 -0.37 -12.62 13.28
C ASN A 466 -0.50 -11.83 11.97
N THR A 467 -1.69 -11.82 11.36
CA THR A 467 -2.00 -10.92 10.23
C THR A 467 -3.17 -10.00 10.57
N PHE A 468 -3.00 -8.69 10.42
CA PHE A 468 -4.04 -7.68 10.65
C PHE A 468 -4.11 -6.67 9.51
N MET A 469 -5.33 -6.21 9.19
CA MET A 469 -5.57 -5.15 8.21
C MET A 469 -6.46 -4.05 8.78
N PHE A 470 -6.18 -2.79 8.42
CA PHE A 470 -7.14 -1.69 8.49
C PHE A 470 -7.25 -0.92 7.17
N ALA A 471 -8.44 -0.38 6.92
CA ALA A 471 -8.69 0.64 5.91
C ALA A 471 -8.85 1.99 6.63
N PHE A 472 -7.93 2.93 6.40
CA PHE A 472 -8.04 4.27 6.95
C PHE A 472 -8.98 5.09 6.06
N ALA A 473 -10.14 5.47 6.57
CA ALA A 473 -11.18 6.18 5.82
C ALA A 473 -11.65 7.47 6.50
N HIS A 474 -10.95 7.89 7.56
CA HIS A 474 -11.12 9.20 8.19
C HIS A 474 -10.69 10.34 7.26
N GLU A 475 -11.32 11.52 7.40
CA GLU A 475 -11.06 12.72 6.59
C GLU A 475 -10.51 13.86 7.45
N THR A 476 -9.28 14.31 7.18
CA THR A 476 -8.68 15.50 7.79
C THR A 476 -9.47 16.76 7.38
N ARG A 477 -10.34 17.29 8.26
CA ARG A 477 -11.36 18.28 7.85
C ARG A 477 -10.83 19.66 7.45
N SER A 478 -9.61 20.04 7.81
CA SER A 478 -8.98 21.26 7.29
C SER A 478 -8.67 21.14 5.79
N TRP A 479 -8.06 20.03 5.38
CA TRP A 479 -7.69 19.77 3.99
C TRP A 479 -8.91 19.60 3.08
N SER A 480 -10.10 19.29 3.62
CA SER A 480 -11.35 19.32 2.85
C SER A 480 -11.98 20.72 2.73
N GLN A 481 -11.68 21.66 3.63
CA GLN A 481 -12.05 23.09 3.47
C GLN A 481 -11.25 23.79 2.35
N GLU A 482 -10.03 23.33 2.06
CA GLU A 482 -9.22 23.82 0.93
C GLU A 482 -9.69 23.29 -0.44
N GLN A 483 -10.44 22.17 -0.46
CA GLN A 483 -10.82 21.43 -1.68
C GLN A 483 -12.32 21.01 -1.76
N PRO A 484 -13.31 21.80 -1.30
CA PRO A 484 -14.72 21.34 -1.22
C PRO A 484 -15.34 20.98 -2.58
N ASN A 485 -14.76 21.46 -3.68
CA ASN A 485 -15.28 21.27 -5.04
C ASN A 485 -14.83 19.96 -5.72
N SER A 486 -13.92 19.17 -5.14
CA SER A 486 -13.49 17.90 -5.73
C SER A 486 -14.60 16.84 -5.63
N GLY A 487 -15.26 16.74 -4.47
CA GLY A 487 -16.22 15.67 -4.17
C GLY A 487 -15.56 14.29 -4.02
N ILE A 488 -14.24 14.22 -3.85
CA ILE A 488 -13.53 13.01 -3.42
C ILE A 488 -13.62 12.93 -1.88
N ARG A 489 -13.64 11.71 -1.34
CA ARG A 489 -13.87 11.42 0.08
C ARG A 489 -12.97 10.29 0.59
N GLY A 490 -12.84 10.22 1.90
CA GLY A 490 -11.83 9.39 2.58
C GLY A 490 -10.41 9.97 2.46
N SER A 491 -9.46 9.22 3.01
CA SER A 491 -8.04 9.59 3.12
C SER A 491 -7.25 9.44 1.82
N LEU A 492 -6.03 9.98 1.83
CA LEU A 492 -5.01 9.96 0.78
C LEU A 492 -3.77 9.17 1.23
N SER A 493 -2.85 8.83 0.32
CA SER A 493 -1.57 8.21 0.72
C SER A 493 -0.76 9.16 1.59
N GLY A 494 -0.19 8.63 2.68
CA GLY A 494 0.57 9.39 3.68
C GLY A 494 -0.28 10.01 4.80
N ASP A 495 -1.60 10.15 4.64
CA ASP A 495 -2.50 10.72 5.65
C ASP A 495 -2.45 9.97 6.99
N ILE A 496 -2.19 8.65 6.96
CA ILE A 496 -2.13 7.79 8.15
C ILE A 496 -0.98 8.21 9.09
N VAL A 497 0.14 8.70 8.52
CA VAL A 497 1.39 8.97 9.24
C VAL A 497 1.24 10.01 10.37
N PRO A 498 0.68 11.23 10.17
CA PRO A 498 0.52 12.20 11.25
C PRO A 498 -0.30 11.69 12.44
N TYR A 499 -1.33 10.86 12.22
CA TYR A 499 -2.13 10.29 13.30
C TYR A 499 -1.35 9.27 14.14
N ILE A 500 -0.48 8.48 13.51
CA ILE A 500 0.42 7.53 14.18
C ILE A 500 1.51 8.25 14.99
N PHE A 501 2.03 9.38 14.52
CA PHE A 501 3.06 10.13 15.24
C PHE A 501 2.52 11.11 16.30
N GLY A 502 1.21 11.29 16.39
CA GLY A 502 0.59 12.17 17.39
C GLY A 502 0.51 13.65 17.00
N TYR A 503 0.78 14.01 15.73
CA TYR A 503 0.75 15.41 15.28
C TYR A 503 -0.57 16.15 15.60
N PRO A 504 -1.76 15.53 15.52
CA PRO A 504 -3.01 16.17 15.94
C PRO A 504 -3.03 16.63 17.40
N LEU A 505 -2.24 16.04 18.31
CA LEU A 505 -2.20 16.41 19.73
C LEU A 505 -1.34 17.64 20.03
N ALA A 506 -0.50 18.06 19.10
CA ALA A 506 0.38 19.21 19.26
C ALA A 506 -0.42 20.50 19.58
N GLN A 507 0.11 21.34 20.46
CA GLN A 507 -0.56 22.57 20.88
C GLN A 507 -0.25 23.74 19.93
N GLY A 508 -1.26 24.59 19.69
CA GLY A 508 -1.22 25.68 18.71
C GLY A 508 -1.19 25.22 17.25
N ASP A 509 -1.46 26.12 16.31
CA ASP A 509 -1.10 25.96 14.89
C ASP A 509 0.14 26.81 14.60
N SER A 510 1.09 26.25 13.85
CA SER A 510 2.23 26.97 13.28
C SER A 510 2.38 26.54 11.83
N GLU A 511 2.50 27.50 10.92
CA GLU A 511 2.67 27.28 9.49
C GLU A 511 3.99 26.55 9.16
N GLU A 512 4.97 26.61 10.07
CA GLU A 512 6.24 25.89 9.97
C GLU A 512 6.12 24.38 10.22
N ARG A 513 4.97 23.87 10.71
CA ARG A 513 4.78 22.43 10.92
C ARG A 513 4.45 21.71 9.62
N LEU A 514 5.08 20.54 9.45
CA LEU A 514 4.85 19.58 8.36
C LEU A 514 3.37 19.21 8.19
N TYR A 515 2.64 19.11 9.30
CA TYR A 515 1.20 18.89 9.36
C TYR A 515 0.56 19.88 10.34
N SER A 516 -0.59 20.47 9.98
CA SER A 516 -1.33 21.45 10.80
C SER A 516 -2.84 21.41 10.51
N GLY A 517 -3.64 22.16 11.28
CA GLY A 517 -5.09 22.29 11.06
C GLY A 517 -5.93 21.11 11.56
N PHE A 518 -5.52 20.44 12.64
CA PHE A 518 -6.22 19.27 13.18
C PHE A 518 -7.34 19.66 14.16
N ASN A 519 -8.51 19.04 14.02
CA ASN A 519 -9.70 19.30 14.82
C ASN A 519 -9.85 18.33 16.04
N SER A 520 -10.95 18.45 16.79
CA SER A 520 -11.26 17.60 17.96
C SER A 520 -11.33 16.11 17.63
N ASP A 521 -11.88 15.78 16.46
CA ASP A 521 -12.11 14.41 16.03
C ASP A 521 -10.78 13.82 15.56
N ASP A 522 -9.94 14.63 14.90
CA ASP A 522 -8.57 14.25 14.52
C ASP A 522 -7.71 13.90 15.74
N LYS A 523 -7.85 14.68 16.84
CA LYS A 523 -7.22 14.39 18.14
C LYS A 523 -7.70 13.06 18.71
N GLY A 524 -8.98 12.74 18.58
CA GLY A 524 -9.55 11.45 18.98
C GLY A 524 -8.99 10.28 18.16
N ILE A 525 -9.00 10.40 16.83
CA ILE A 525 -8.46 9.38 15.92
C ILE A 525 -6.94 9.20 16.11
N SER A 526 -6.19 10.26 16.42
CA SER A 526 -4.76 10.12 16.72
C SER A 526 -4.50 9.33 18.02
N LYS A 527 -5.24 9.59 19.11
CA LYS A 527 -5.15 8.76 20.34
C LYS A 527 -5.47 7.29 20.04
N VAL A 528 -6.46 7.02 19.18
CA VAL A 528 -6.81 5.67 18.71
C VAL A 528 -5.69 5.02 17.88
N MET A 529 -5.13 5.72 16.90
CA MET A 529 -4.05 5.20 16.03
C MET A 529 -2.77 4.90 16.82
N MET A 530 -2.34 5.83 17.68
CA MET A 530 -1.17 5.62 18.55
C MET A 530 -1.38 4.44 19.51
N HIS A 531 -2.59 4.28 20.06
CA HIS A 531 -2.92 3.15 20.94
C HIS A 531 -2.73 1.81 20.20
N TYR A 532 -3.45 1.60 19.10
CA TYR A 532 -3.41 0.35 18.33
C TYR A 532 -2.01 0.04 17.76
N VAL A 533 -1.29 1.03 17.23
CA VAL A 533 0.08 0.84 16.75
C VAL A 533 1.03 0.49 17.91
N SER A 534 0.95 1.18 19.05
CA SER A 534 1.81 0.85 20.20
C SER A 534 1.53 -0.55 20.76
N ASN A 535 0.28 -1.00 20.73
CA ASN A 535 -0.13 -2.36 21.10
C ASN A 535 0.45 -3.41 20.15
N PHE A 536 0.30 -3.21 18.84
CA PHE A 536 0.92 -4.10 17.85
C PHE A 536 2.45 -4.16 18.00
N VAL A 537 3.11 -3.01 18.22
CA VAL A 537 4.56 -2.94 18.49
C VAL A 537 4.94 -3.72 19.77
N LYS A 538 4.09 -3.74 20.80
CA LYS A 538 4.29 -4.54 22.03
C LYS A 538 4.10 -6.03 21.80
N SER A 539 2.99 -6.43 21.19
CA SER A 539 2.46 -7.80 21.29
C SER A 539 2.39 -8.57 19.97
N GLY A 540 2.23 -7.90 18.83
CA GLY A 540 1.83 -8.50 17.55
C GLY A 540 0.32 -8.45 17.28
N ASP A 541 -0.47 -7.90 18.21
CA ASP A 541 -1.91 -7.76 18.12
C ASP A 541 -2.33 -6.31 18.48
N PRO A 542 -3.01 -5.56 17.60
CA PRO A 542 -3.43 -4.19 17.89
C PRO A 542 -4.32 -4.06 19.14
N ALA A 543 -5.08 -5.09 19.50
CA ALA A 543 -5.98 -5.09 20.66
C ALA A 543 -5.29 -5.52 21.98
N LYS A 544 -3.99 -5.83 21.98
CA LYS A 544 -3.25 -6.32 23.16
C LYS A 544 -1.90 -5.60 23.37
N PRO A 545 -1.40 -5.43 24.61
CA PRO A 545 -1.93 -5.98 25.86
C PRO A 545 -3.04 -5.16 26.50
N ASN A 546 -3.14 -3.86 26.18
CA ASN A 546 -4.04 -2.94 26.87
C ASN A 546 -5.29 -2.69 26.02
N PRO A 547 -6.52 -2.78 26.56
CA PRO A 547 -7.73 -2.38 25.84
C PRO A 547 -7.77 -0.85 25.61
N MET A 548 -8.52 -0.42 24.59
CA MET A 548 -8.75 0.99 24.28
C MET A 548 -9.35 1.73 25.49
N SER A 549 -8.83 2.90 25.84
CA SER A 549 -9.35 3.67 26.98
C SER A 549 -10.71 4.30 26.66
N LYS A 550 -11.69 4.13 27.55
CA LYS A 550 -13.02 4.78 27.47
C LYS A 550 -13.00 6.26 27.89
N ASN A 551 -11.86 6.80 28.32
CA ASN A 551 -11.77 8.12 28.97
C ASN A 551 -11.90 9.31 28.00
N PHE A 552 -12.16 9.06 26.71
CA PHE A 552 -12.40 10.08 25.68
C PHE A 552 -13.41 9.56 24.64
N PRO A 553 -14.19 10.43 23.95
CA PRO A 553 -15.36 10.00 23.17
C PRO A 553 -15.07 8.96 22.09
N MET A 554 -14.02 9.14 21.28
CA MET A 554 -13.64 8.14 20.28
C MET A 554 -13.18 6.82 20.93
N GLY A 555 -12.49 6.89 22.07
CA GLY A 555 -11.96 5.72 22.76
C GLY A 555 -13.04 4.74 23.23
N ASP A 556 -14.19 5.24 23.71
CA ASP A 556 -15.33 4.38 24.10
C ASP A 556 -15.97 3.67 22.88
N VAL A 557 -16.13 4.40 21.77
CA VAL A 557 -16.63 3.83 20.50
C VAL A 557 -15.68 2.74 19.98
N PHE A 558 -14.37 3.00 19.94
CA PHE A 558 -13.37 2.03 19.49
C PHE A 558 -13.20 0.86 20.48
N HIS A 559 -13.37 1.04 21.80
CA HIS A 559 -13.43 -0.07 22.77
C HIS A 559 -14.59 -1.03 22.45
N SER A 560 -15.73 -0.53 21.96
CA SER A 560 -16.85 -1.41 21.59
C SER A 560 -16.62 -2.22 20.30
N THR A 561 -15.56 -1.91 19.54
CA THR A 561 -15.28 -2.52 18.23
C THR A 561 -14.11 -3.48 18.31
N ALA A 562 -14.36 -4.77 18.11
CA ALA A 562 -13.30 -5.78 18.02
C ALA A 562 -12.47 -5.59 16.73
N TRP A 563 -11.16 -5.77 16.81
CA TRP A 563 -10.29 -5.86 15.64
C TRP A 563 -9.96 -7.35 15.38
N PRO A 564 -10.58 -8.01 14.40
CA PRO A 564 -10.25 -9.39 14.06
C PRO A 564 -8.92 -9.49 13.29
N GLN A 565 -8.25 -10.63 13.40
CA GLN A 565 -7.18 -11.02 12.48
C GLN A 565 -7.75 -11.16 11.05
N PHE A 566 -6.92 -10.85 10.05
CA PHE A 566 -7.30 -10.92 8.63
C PHE A 566 -7.55 -12.36 8.17
N ASP A 567 -6.74 -13.30 8.68
CA ASP A 567 -6.71 -14.71 8.28
C ASP A 567 -7.83 -15.58 8.89
N GLN A 568 -8.89 -14.96 9.44
CA GLN A 568 -10.07 -15.69 9.89
C GLN A 568 -10.72 -16.45 8.71
N PRO A 569 -10.98 -17.76 8.83
CA PRO A 569 -11.45 -18.60 7.73
C PRO A 569 -12.66 -18.02 6.99
N ASN A 570 -12.49 -17.82 5.68
CA ASN A 570 -13.49 -17.26 4.77
C ASN A 570 -14.00 -15.85 5.15
N ARG A 571 -13.15 -14.97 5.73
CA ARG A 571 -13.56 -13.60 6.11
C ARG A 571 -12.71 -12.45 5.57
N GLU A 572 -11.38 -12.59 5.36
CA GLU A 572 -10.50 -11.48 4.92
C GLU A 572 -10.80 -10.17 5.67
N ALA A 573 -10.76 -10.24 7.00
CA ALA A 573 -11.38 -9.24 7.85
C ALA A 573 -10.45 -8.03 8.09
N TYR A 574 -11.04 -6.82 8.10
CA TYR A 574 -10.33 -5.57 8.35
C TYR A 574 -11.16 -4.61 9.19
N LEU A 575 -10.46 -3.71 9.90
CA LEU A 575 -11.08 -2.59 10.59
C LEU A 575 -11.12 -1.37 9.67
N GLU A 576 -12.31 -0.85 9.37
CA GLU A 576 -12.49 0.47 8.77
C GLU A 576 -12.41 1.54 9.87
N ILE A 577 -11.40 2.42 9.79
CA ILE A 577 -11.13 3.48 10.77
C ILE A 577 -11.69 4.80 10.27
N THR A 578 -12.73 5.30 10.96
CA THR A 578 -13.48 6.54 10.72
C THR A 578 -13.97 7.12 12.05
N ASP A 579 -14.84 8.13 12.04
CA ASP A 579 -15.61 8.57 13.22
C ASP A 579 -16.51 7.47 13.82
N ARG A 580 -16.84 6.43 13.04
CA ARG A 580 -17.71 5.32 13.41
C ARG A 580 -17.12 4.00 12.88
N PRO A 581 -16.12 3.43 13.58
CA PRO A 581 -15.38 2.26 13.11
C PRO A 581 -16.29 1.07 12.81
N ARG A 582 -15.87 0.26 11.83
CA ARG A 582 -16.62 -0.93 11.40
C ARG A 582 -15.68 -2.07 11.07
N VAL A 583 -16.00 -3.27 11.56
CA VAL A 583 -15.42 -4.49 10.99
C VAL A 583 -16.09 -4.76 9.64
N LYS A 584 -15.27 -5.03 8.63
CA LYS A 584 -15.70 -5.42 7.29
C LYS A 584 -14.83 -6.55 6.76
N ASN A 585 -15.28 -7.16 5.68
CA ASN A 585 -14.67 -8.32 5.03
C ASN A 585 -14.37 -8.00 3.56
N TYR A 586 -13.36 -8.64 2.97
CA TYR A 586 -13.06 -8.60 1.52
C TYR A 586 -12.96 -7.19 0.91
N TYR A 587 -11.96 -6.40 1.31
CA TYR A 587 -11.77 -5.02 0.83
C TYR A 587 -11.65 -4.94 -0.70
N ARG A 588 -12.58 -4.22 -1.35
CA ARG A 588 -12.63 -3.99 -2.82
C ARG A 588 -12.55 -5.29 -3.66
N ASN A 589 -13.14 -6.38 -3.16
CA ASN A 589 -12.93 -7.75 -3.67
C ASN A 589 -13.06 -7.93 -5.19
N ALA A 590 -14.04 -7.28 -5.82
CA ALA A 590 -14.26 -7.38 -7.27
C ALA A 590 -13.06 -6.83 -8.06
N GLN A 591 -12.59 -5.64 -7.68
CA GLN A 591 -11.43 -5.00 -8.31
C GLN A 591 -10.12 -5.73 -7.98
N VAL A 592 -9.98 -6.25 -6.75
CA VAL A 592 -8.82 -7.10 -6.39
C VAL A 592 -8.82 -8.39 -7.21
N GLY A 593 -9.96 -9.05 -7.39
CA GLY A 593 -10.09 -10.23 -8.27
C GLY A 593 -9.84 -9.91 -9.74
N PHE A 594 -10.25 -8.73 -10.21
CA PHE A 594 -9.93 -8.24 -11.55
C PHE A 594 -8.41 -8.14 -11.75
N TRP A 595 -7.68 -7.45 -10.86
CA TRP A 595 -6.24 -7.25 -11.01
C TRP A 595 -5.37 -8.47 -10.68
N ASN A 596 -5.73 -9.27 -9.68
CA ASN A 596 -4.90 -10.39 -9.22
C ASN A 596 -5.26 -11.73 -9.90
N SER A 597 -6.48 -11.87 -10.42
CA SER A 597 -6.94 -13.14 -11.03
C SER A 597 -7.30 -13.02 -12.51
N PHE A 598 -8.00 -11.97 -12.94
CA PHE A 598 -8.46 -11.85 -14.34
C PHE A 598 -7.36 -11.32 -15.28
N ILE A 599 -6.75 -10.17 -14.98
CA ILE A 599 -5.68 -9.59 -15.82
C ILE A 599 -4.48 -10.54 -16.00
N PRO A 600 -4.00 -11.29 -14.98
CA PRO A 600 -2.92 -12.28 -15.15
C PRO A 600 -3.31 -13.54 -15.95
N GLN A 601 -4.59 -13.74 -16.26
CA GLN A 601 -5.03 -14.74 -17.23
C GLN A 601 -5.00 -14.20 -18.67
N LEU A 602 -5.33 -12.92 -18.88
CA LEU A 602 -5.17 -12.24 -20.17
C LEU A 602 -3.69 -12.01 -20.53
N HIS A 603 -2.85 -11.64 -19.56
CA HIS A 603 -1.42 -11.33 -19.76
C HIS A 603 -0.53 -12.58 -19.99
N ARG A 604 -1.12 -13.72 -20.35
CA ARG A 604 -0.37 -14.93 -20.72
C ARG A 604 0.12 -14.83 -22.15
N LYS A 605 1.33 -15.31 -22.43
CA LYS A 605 1.76 -15.61 -23.80
C LYS A 605 0.84 -16.70 -24.37
N GLY A 606 0.50 -16.61 -25.66
CA GLY A 606 -0.31 -17.61 -26.35
C GLY A 606 0.31 -19.02 -26.31
N LYS A 607 -0.49 -20.04 -26.65
CA LYS A 607 0.00 -21.44 -26.70
C LYS A 607 1.20 -21.55 -27.64
N GLU A 608 2.25 -22.23 -27.19
CA GLU A 608 3.55 -22.35 -27.88
C GLU A 608 3.49 -23.01 -29.27
N THR A 609 2.35 -23.58 -29.64
CA THR A 609 2.11 -24.26 -30.92
C THR A 609 2.15 -23.35 -32.14
N GLU A 610 1.89 -22.04 -31.99
CA GLU A 610 2.08 -21.05 -33.06
C GLU A 610 2.68 -19.75 -32.49
N PRO A 611 3.79 -19.24 -33.06
CA PRO A 611 4.39 -17.98 -32.61
C PRO A 611 3.58 -16.78 -33.12
N VAL A 612 2.68 -16.28 -32.27
CA VAL A 612 2.01 -14.99 -32.48
C VAL A 612 3.07 -13.88 -32.53
N GLY A 613 3.04 -13.06 -33.60
CA GLY A 613 3.98 -11.95 -33.79
C GLY A 613 3.80 -10.84 -32.75
N GLU A 614 4.90 -10.15 -32.41
CA GLU A 614 4.90 -9.12 -31.35
C GLU A 614 3.97 -7.95 -31.67
N GLU A 615 3.69 -7.70 -32.96
CA GLU A 615 2.74 -6.72 -33.45
C GLU A 615 1.31 -6.94 -32.91
N HIS A 616 0.88 -8.19 -32.69
CA HIS A 616 -0.41 -8.51 -32.07
C HIS A 616 -0.49 -8.07 -30.60
N HIS A 617 0.66 -7.89 -29.95
CA HIS A 617 0.73 -7.44 -28.56
C HIS A 617 0.92 -5.92 -28.43
N LEU A 618 1.06 -5.20 -29.54
CA LEU A 618 1.10 -3.74 -29.55
C LEU A 618 -0.31 -3.16 -29.32
N LEU A 619 -0.35 -1.86 -29.01
CA LEU A 619 -1.61 -1.09 -28.99
C LEU A 619 -1.78 -0.43 -30.36
N PRO A 620 -3.00 -0.18 -30.84
CA PRO A 620 -3.23 0.71 -31.98
C PRO A 620 -2.49 2.04 -31.77
N ASP A 621 -1.84 2.59 -32.80
CA ASP A 621 -0.95 3.76 -32.71
C ASP A 621 0.23 3.61 -31.70
N HIS A 622 0.80 2.41 -31.53
CA HIS A 622 1.79 2.13 -30.47
C HIS A 622 2.95 3.13 -30.36
N PHE A 623 3.52 3.55 -31.49
CA PHE A 623 4.71 4.41 -31.53
C PHE A 623 4.40 5.92 -31.44
N ARG A 624 3.12 6.31 -31.53
CA ARG A 624 2.68 7.72 -31.45
C ARG A 624 2.65 8.23 -30.02
N LYS A 625 3.70 8.97 -29.62
CA LYS A 625 3.91 9.51 -28.26
C LYS A 625 2.74 10.38 -27.75
N ASP A 626 2.03 11.07 -28.63
CA ASP A 626 0.86 11.90 -28.32
C ASP A 626 -0.34 11.09 -27.78
N THR A 627 -0.43 9.80 -28.12
CA THR A 627 -1.49 8.88 -27.64
C THR A 627 -1.25 8.35 -26.22
N TYR A 628 -0.19 8.82 -25.54
CA TYR A 628 0.20 8.40 -24.19
C TYR A 628 0.28 9.60 -23.22
N PHE A 629 0.32 9.30 -21.93
CA PHE A 629 0.43 10.22 -20.81
C PHE A 629 1.78 9.97 -20.10
N GLY A 630 2.56 11.04 -19.90
CA GLY A 630 3.88 10.93 -19.29
C GLY A 630 4.91 10.21 -20.16
N LYS A 631 5.85 9.53 -19.51
CA LYS A 631 6.94 8.78 -20.16
C LYS A 631 6.51 7.32 -20.34
N THR A 632 6.81 6.74 -21.49
CA THR A 632 6.52 5.32 -21.79
C THR A 632 7.82 4.54 -21.89
N ARG A 633 7.79 3.25 -21.51
CA ARG A 633 8.98 2.40 -21.65
C ARG A 633 9.40 2.28 -23.12
N HIS A 634 10.72 2.24 -23.33
CA HIS A 634 11.31 2.00 -24.64
C HIS A 634 10.83 0.66 -25.20
N PHE A 635 10.64 0.60 -26.51
CA PHE A 635 10.55 -0.67 -27.22
C PHE A 635 11.98 -1.19 -27.41
N SER A 636 12.23 -2.44 -27.05
CA SER A 636 13.55 -3.07 -27.13
C SER A 636 13.40 -4.51 -27.60
N GLU A 637 13.96 -4.81 -28.76
CA GLU A 637 13.99 -6.16 -29.38
C GLU A 637 14.83 -7.17 -28.57
N PHE A 638 15.57 -6.67 -27.58
CA PHE A 638 16.32 -7.49 -26.63
C PHE A 638 15.37 -8.18 -25.66
N ALA A 639 15.06 -9.44 -25.97
CA ALA A 639 14.34 -10.33 -25.09
C ALA A 639 14.93 -10.32 -23.66
N ASN A 640 14.05 -10.30 -22.66
CA ASN A 640 14.42 -10.56 -21.28
C ASN A 640 15.01 -11.96 -21.18
N VAL A 641 16.34 -12.08 -21.19
CA VAL A 641 17.02 -13.34 -20.86
C VAL A 641 16.59 -13.70 -19.43
N PRO A 642 15.88 -14.82 -19.23
CA PRO A 642 15.42 -15.17 -17.90
C PRO A 642 16.63 -15.42 -17.00
N PHE A 643 16.56 -14.94 -15.76
CA PHE A 643 17.50 -15.38 -14.73
C PHE A 643 17.52 -16.92 -14.72
N PRO A 644 18.70 -17.56 -14.72
CA PRO A 644 18.76 -19.01 -14.61
C PRO A 644 18.08 -19.43 -13.30
N PRO A 645 17.36 -20.58 -13.29
CA PRO A 645 16.75 -21.08 -12.06
C PRO A 645 17.85 -21.29 -11.00
N PRO A 646 17.53 -21.12 -9.70
CA PRO A 646 18.51 -21.28 -8.64
C PRO A 646 19.10 -22.70 -8.69
N PRO A 647 20.39 -22.87 -8.34
CA PRO A 647 21.00 -24.19 -8.26
C PRO A 647 20.17 -25.06 -7.31
N MET A 648 19.82 -26.27 -7.75
CA MET A 648 19.11 -27.23 -6.91
C MET A 648 19.93 -27.52 -5.65
N PRO A 649 19.28 -27.77 -4.49
CA PRO A 649 19.98 -28.23 -3.30
C PRO A 649 20.85 -29.45 -3.64
N PRO A 650 22.09 -29.54 -3.12
CA PRO A 650 22.95 -30.68 -3.40
C PRO A 650 22.25 -31.95 -2.93
N SER A 651 22.13 -32.93 -3.83
CA SER A 651 21.57 -34.24 -3.52
C SER A 651 22.26 -34.81 -2.27
N PRO A 652 21.52 -35.36 -1.29
CA PRO A 652 22.15 -36.03 -0.16
C PRO A 652 23.08 -37.13 -0.69
N PRO A 653 24.29 -37.29 -0.12
CA PRO A 653 25.22 -38.32 -0.57
C PRO A 653 24.56 -39.70 -0.44
N PRO A 654 24.70 -40.59 -1.44
CA PRO A 654 24.03 -41.88 -1.42
C PRO A 654 24.50 -42.70 -0.20
N GLU A 655 23.56 -43.13 0.64
CA GLU A 655 23.87 -43.97 1.78
C GLU A 655 24.57 -45.26 1.31
N LEU A 656 25.71 -45.56 1.93
CA LEU A 656 26.56 -46.69 1.58
C LEU A 656 25.95 -48.02 2.10
N THR A 657 24.80 -48.37 1.54
CA THR A 657 23.99 -49.54 1.91
C THR A 657 24.66 -50.83 1.43
N THR A 658 25.62 -51.30 2.23
CA THR A 658 26.30 -52.59 2.03
C THR A 658 25.30 -53.75 2.03
N LYS A 659 24.98 -54.28 0.85
CA LYS A 659 24.31 -55.58 0.68
C LYS A 659 25.31 -56.62 0.17
N PRO A 660 25.34 -57.83 0.76
CA PRO A 660 26.17 -58.92 0.26
C PRO A 660 25.64 -59.54 -1.05
N LYS A 661 26.47 -60.39 -1.65
CA LYS A 661 26.26 -61.20 -2.87
C LYS A 661 25.03 -62.14 -2.71
N THR A 662 24.42 -62.76 -3.73
CA THR A 662 24.80 -63.10 -5.14
C THR A 662 23.46 -63.19 -5.97
N SER A 663 23.32 -63.61 -7.24
CA SER A 663 24.17 -64.31 -8.21
C SER A 663 23.71 -64.12 -9.68
N GLU A 664 24.61 -64.46 -10.61
CA GLU A 664 24.41 -65.00 -11.98
C GLU A 664 23.57 -64.29 -13.07
N SER A 665 23.89 -64.66 -14.31
CA SER A 665 23.36 -64.23 -15.62
C SER A 665 23.73 -65.33 -16.65
N PRO A 666 23.50 -65.23 -17.98
CA PRO A 666 22.64 -64.35 -18.78
C PRO A 666 21.68 -65.13 -19.74
N THR A 667 20.71 -64.46 -20.40
CA THR A 667 19.95 -65.03 -21.55
C THR A 667 19.27 -63.95 -22.43
N THR A 668 18.58 -64.32 -23.52
CA THR A 668 19.08 -64.11 -24.89
C THR A 668 17.96 -63.93 -25.96
N LEU A 669 17.96 -62.77 -26.64
CA LEU A 669 17.49 -62.45 -28.02
C LEU A 669 16.08 -62.84 -28.57
N GLN A 670 15.61 -61.94 -29.47
CA GLN A 670 14.67 -62.11 -30.62
C GLN A 670 13.13 -62.03 -30.45
N THR A 671 12.61 -60.86 -30.84
CA THR A 671 11.48 -60.59 -31.79
C THR A 671 10.42 -61.66 -32.12
N THR A 672 9.15 -61.23 -32.00
CA THR A 672 8.16 -61.24 -33.10
C THR A 672 7.21 -60.04 -32.99
N THR A 673 6.59 -59.65 -34.11
CA THR A 673 5.53 -58.63 -34.19
C THR A 673 4.19 -59.25 -34.55
N GLU A 674 3.13 -58.90 -33.84
CA GLU A 674 1.77 -58.97 -34.40
C GLU A 674 0.85 -57.92 -33.75
N SER A 675 -0.36 -57.71 -34.31
CA SER A 675 -1.18 -56.52 -34.05
C SER A 675 -2.55 -56.84 -33.44
N GLU A 676 -2.95 -56.11 -32.39
CA GLU A 676 -4.31 -56.11 -31.88
C GLU A 676 -5.08 -54.83 -32.22
N LYS A 677 -6.39 -54.97 -32.45
CA LYS A 677 -7.30 -53.89 -32.84
C LYS A 677 -8.06 -53.36 -31.62
N VAL A 678 -8.05 -52.03 -31.44
CA VAL A 678 -8.81 -51.35 -30.38
C VAL A 678 -10.32 -51.48 -30.63
N THR A 679 -11.06 -52.02 -29.67
CA THR A 679 -12.52 -52.16 -29.72
C THR A 679 -13.24 -50.93 -29.17
N SER A 680 -13.58 -49.99 -30.06
CA SER A 680 -14.46 -48.85 -29.72
C SER A 680 -15.91 -49.31 -29.59
N GLY A 681 -16.49 -49.26 -28.38
CA GLY A 681 -17.87 -49.74 -28.19
C GLY A 681 -18.43 -49.68 -26.77
N LYS A 682 -18.34 -48.54 -26.05
CA LYS A 682 -19.09 -48.33 -24.78
C LYS A 682 -19.31 -46.89 -24.29
N TYR A 683 -18.62 -45.88 -24.84
CA TYR A 683 -18.68 -44.50 -24.32
C TYR A 683 -19.84 -43.62 -24.84
N GLY A 684 -20.50 -43.99 -25.93
CA GLY A 684 -21.48 -43.10 -26.60
C GLY A 684 -22.77 -42.82 -25.81
N THR A 685 -23.26 -43.79 -25.04
CA THR A 685 -24.55 -43.69 -24.32
C THR A 685 -24.48 -42.75 -23.10
N ALA A 686 -23.37 -42.77 -22.37
CA ALA A 686 -23.18 -41.90 -21.20
C ALA A 686 -23.07 -40.42 -21.61
N LEU A 687 -22.30 -40.13 -22.68
CA LEU A 687 -22.13 -38.76 -23.18
C LEU A 687 -23.45 -38.17 -23.70
N ALA A 688 -24.25 -38.97 -24.42
CA ALA A 688 -25.57 -38.55 -24.88
C ALA A 688 -26.52 -38.18 -23.72
N PHE A 689 -26.53 -38.95 -22.63
CA PHE A 689 -27.34 -38.65 -21.45
C PHE A 689 -26.95 -37.31 -20.78
N VAL A 690 -25.65 -37.05 -20.64
CA VAL A 690 -25.16 -35.79 -20.05
C VAL A 690 -25.57 -34.58 -20.90
N ILE A 691 -25.50 -34.69 -22.24
CA ILE A 691 -25.92 -33.63 -23.17
C ILE A 691 -27.43 -33.37 -23.05
N ILE A 692 -28.26 -34.43 -23.02
CA ILE A 692 -29.73 -34.29 -22.90
C ILE A 692 -30.11 -33.61 -21.58
N VAL A 693 -29.49 -34.01 -20.46
CA VAL A 693 -29.74 -33.39 -19.14
C VAL A 693 -29.28 -31.92 -19.13
N GLY A 694 -28.11 -31.61 -19.71
CA GLY A 694 -27.62 -30.24 -19.82
C GLY A 694 -28.54 -29.31 -20.62
N VAL A 695 -29.07 -29.78 -21.75
CA VAL A 695 -30.05 -29.04 -22.57
C VAL A 695 -31.36 -28.84 -21.81
N ALA A 696 -31.84 -29.84 -21.07
CA ALA A 696 -33.05 -29.71 -20.25
C ALA A 696 -32.90 -28.61 -19.16
N PHE A 697 -31.75 -28.57 -18.47
CA PHE A 697 -31.46 -27.49 -17.50
C PHE A 697 -31.32 -26.11 -18.16
N LEU A 698 -30.76 -26.02 -19.37
CA LEU A 698 -30.69 -24.76 -20.11
C LEU A 698 -32.09 -24.22 -20.41
N VAL A 699 -32.99 -25.06 -20.94
CA VAL A 699 -34.38 -24.70 -21.26
C VAL A 699 -35.15 -24.31 -20.00
N LEU A 700 -34.96 -25.03 -18.88
CA LEU A 700 -35.59 -24.70 -17.60
C LEU A 700 -35.20 -23.29 -17.12
N ASN A 701 -33.91 -22.93 -17.19
CA ASN A 701 -33.42 -21.61 -16.81
C ASN A 701 -33.95 -20.49 -17.72
N ILE A 702 -34.03 -20.73 -19.04
CA ILE A 702 -34.63 -19.79 -19.99
C ILE A 702 -36.12 -19.56 -19.65
N CYS A 703 -36.87 -20.62 -19.36
CA CYS A 703 -38.28 -20.52 -18.96
C CYS A 703 -38.48 -19.75 -17.64
N LEU A 704 -37.63 -19.99 -16.63
CA LEU A 704 -37.64 -19.24 -15.37
C LEU A 704 -37.34 -17.75 -15.61
N PHE A 705 -36.31 -17.42 -16.40
CA PHE A 705 -35.93 -16.04 -16.70
C PHE A 705 -37.04 -15.29 -17.47
N LEU A 706 -37.70 -15.96 -18.42
CA LEU A 706 -38.86 -15.42 -19.13
C LEU A 706 -40.08 -15.24 -18.20
N GLY A 707 -40.28 -16.15 -17.25
CA GLY A 707 -41.30 -16.03 -16.21
C GLY A 707 -41.10 -14.78 -15.35
N VAL A 708 -39.92 -14.65 -14.73
CA VAL A 708 -39.54 -13.48 -13.91
C VAL A 708 -39.64 -12.18 -14.72
N ARG A 709 -39.14 -12.14 -15.96
CA ARG A 709 -39.23 -10.96 -16.83
C ARG A 709 -40.69 -10.59 -17.16
N ARG A 710 -41.58 -11.57 -17.33
CA ARG A 710 -43.02 -11.35 -17.57
C ARG A 710 -43.75 -10.85 -16.33
N GLU A 711 -43.32 -11.26 -15.14
CA GLU A 711 -43.84 -10.77 -13.86
C GLU A 711 -43.37 -9.35 -13.55
N TRP A 712 -42.06 -9.07 -13.67
CA TRP A 712 -41.50 -7.71 -13.60
C TRP A 712 -42.21 -6.74 -14.55
N GLY A 713 -42.52 -7.20 -15.77
CA GLY A 713 -43.28 -6.44 -16.77
C GLY A 713 -44.74 -6.15 -16.39
N LYS A 714 -45.37 -6.97 -15.53
CA LYS A 714 -46.69 -6.67 -14.93
C LYS A 714 -46.54 -5.65 -13.80
N THR A 715 -45.60 -5.88 -12.88
CA THR A 715 -45.37 -5.02 -11.71
C THR A 715 -45.06 -3.59 -12.13
N ARG A 716 -44.13 -3.40 -13.09
CA ARG A 716 -43.78 -2.08 -13.62
C ARG A 716 -45.00 -1.34 -14.20
N ARG A 717 -45.82 -1.99 -15.03
CA ARG A 717 -47.05 -1.38 -15.59
C ARG A 717 -48.08 -0.97 -14.51
N ASN A 718 -48.14 -1.68 -13.38
CA ASN A 718 -49.00 -1.29 -12.25
C ASN A 718 -48.41 -0.11 -11.46
N THR A 719 -47.09 -0.05 -11.31
CA THR A 719 -46.38 1.12 -10.72
C THR A 719 -46.56 2.36 -11.60
N ASP A 720 -46.33 2.25 -12.91
CA ASP A 720 -46.49 3.35 -13.88
C ASP A 720 -47.93 3.90 -13.88
N LYS A 721 -48.94 3.01 -13.82
CA LYS A 721 -50.36 3.40 -13.66
C LYS A 721 -50.65 4.11 -12.33
N LYS A 722 -50.04 3.67 -11.22
CA LYS A 722 -50.15 4.37 -9.93
C LYS A 722 -49.56 5.77 -10.02
N PHE A 723 -48.37 5.92 -10.61
CA PHE A 723 -47.73 7.23 -10.80
C PHE A 723 -48.56 8.16 -11.71
N GLN A 724 -49.13 7.67 -12.81
CA GLN A 724 -50.02 8.48 -13.65
C GLN A 724 -51.29 8.92 -12.92
N LEU A 725 -51.93 8.04 -12.14
CA LEU A 725 -53.08 8.40 -11.30
C LEU A 725 -52.71 9.46 -10.26
N GLN A 726 -51.57 9.30 -9.59
CA GLN A 726 -51.09 10.22 -8.56
C GLN A 726 -50.68 11.58 -9.13
N TYR A 727 -50.07 11.61 -10.32
CA TYR A 727 -49.72 12.83 -11.06
C TYR A 727 -50.97 13.58 -11.56
N ASN A 728 -51.97 12.87 -12.08
CA ASN A 728 -53.22 13.48 -12.53
C ASN A 728 -54.02 14.08 -11.35
N THR A 729 -54.05 13.41 -10.19
CA THR A 729 -54.66 13.95 -8.96
C THR A 729 -53.87 15.12 -8.36
N TYR A 730 -52.57 15.22 -8.63
CA TYR A 730 -51.77 16.38 -8.24
C TYR A 730 -52.10 17.60 -9.11
N ASN A 731 -52.11 17.43 -10.44
CA ASN A 731 -52.41 18.50 -11.40
C ASN A 731 -53.85 19.00 -11.31
N SER A 732 -54.85 18.15 -11.00
CA SER A 732 -56.23 18.60 -10.79
C SER A 732 -56.40 19.53 -9.59
N ASN A 733 -55.45 19.52 -8.65
CA ASN A 733 -55.57 20.21 -7.37
C ASN A 733 -54.69 21.47 -7.26
N HIS A 734 -53.75 21.70 -8.20
CA HIS A 734 -52.78 22.81 -8.15
C HIS A 734 -52.60 23.58 -9.47
N GLY A 735 -53.34 23.25 -10.54
CA GLY A 735 -53.23 23.92 -11.84
C GLY A 735 -54.02 25.24 -11.93
N GLY A 736 -53.46 26.35 -11.46
CA GLY A 736 -54.08 27.68 -11.60
C GLY A 736 -53.08 28.84 -11.59
N GLY A 737 -52.84 29.45 -12.75
CA GLY A 737 -51.95 30.61 -12.94
C GLY A 737 -51.14 30.55 -14.24
N ALA A 738 -51.14 31.64 -15.01
CA ALA A 738 -50.24 31.88 -16.14
C ALA A 738 -48.93 32.57 -15.62
N GLU A 739 -47.90 32.96 -16.38
CA GLU A 739 -47.72 33.39 -17.79
C GLU A 739 -46.32 32.90 -18.27
N GLN A 740 -46.12 32.34 -19.48
CA GLN A 740 -46.03 32.97 -20.82
C GLN A 740 -44.75 33.81 -21.05
N TYR A 741 -43.77 33.32 -21.84
CA TYR A 741 -43.39 33.88 -23.16
C TYR A 741 -42.21 33.18 -23.90
N ASN A 742 -42.41 32.96 -25.21
CA ASN A 742 -41.46 32.73 -26.32
C ASN A 742 -40.50 31.51 -26.37
N SER A 743 -39.91 31.33 -27.57
CA SER A 743 -39.46 30.07 -28.17
C SER A 743 -38.37 30.30 -29.25
N LEU A 744 -37.83 29.22 -29.86
CA LEU A 744 -37.70 29.03 -31.33
C LEU A 744 -37.00 27.70 -31.74
N ASN A 745 -37.42 27.19 -32.91
CA ASN A 745 -36.74 26.24 -33.83
C ASN A 745 -36.45 24.76 -33.43
N SER A 746 -37.37 23.86 -33.83
CA SER A 746 -37.29 22.91 -34.98
C SER A 746 -36.02 22.06 -35.27
N PRO A 747 -36.11 20.91 -36.00
CA PRO A 747 -37.24 20.39 -36.81
C PRO A 747 -37.65 18.91 -36.57
N GLU A 748 -38.60 18.43 -37.40
CA GLU A 748 -39.25 17.10 -37.41
C GLU A 748 -38.54 16.08 -38.36
N PRO A 749 -38.97 14.79 -38.47
CA PRO A 749 -39.91 14.44 -39.58
C PRO A 749 -40.89 13.24 -39.38
N LEU A 750 -42.18 13.49 -39.64
CA LEU A 750 -43.13 12.81 -40.57
C LEU A 750 -43.58 11.31 -40.49
N LEU A 751 -44.87 11.13 -40.86
CA LEU A 751 -45.61 9.93 -41.35
C LEU A 751 -45.95 8.80 -40.33
N SER A 752 -47.15 8.71 -39.72
CA SER A 752 -48.52 8.36 -40.23
C SER A 752 -48.76 6.84 -40.44
N ALA A 753 -49.90 6.18 -40.19
CA ALA A 753 -51.30 6.54 -39.80
C ALA A 753 -51.95 5.33 -39.01
N SER A 754 -53.27 5.04 -38.83
CA SER A 754 -54.56 5.54 -39.38
C SER A 754 -55.82 5.18 -38.50
N HIS A 755 -56.99 5.10 -39.14
CA HIS A 755 -58.38 4.70 -38.74
C HIS A 755 -58.58 3.33 -38.03
N LYS A 756 -59.77 2.93 -37.46
CA LYS A 756 -61.19 3.43 -37.46
C LYS A 756 -62.03 2.80 -36.30
N ASN A 757 -63.11 3.47 -35.86
CA ASN A 757 -64.39 2.94 -35.27
C ASN A 757 -64.36 2.05 -33.98
N SER A 758 -65.42 1.90 -33.16
CA SER A 758 -66.72 2.60 -32.98
C SER A 758 -67.37 2.33 -31.61
N THR A 759 -68.30 3.22 -31.21
CA THR A 759 -69.22 3.27 -30.05
C THR A 759 -69.85 1.97 -29.48
N SER A 760 -70.07 1.91 -28.14
CA SER A 760 -71.39 1.58 -27.54
C SER A 760 -71.57 1.95 -26.04
N MET A 761 -72.84 1.99 -25.63
CA MET A 761 -73.60 2.46 -24.45
C MET A 761 -73.17 2.22 -22.97
N ARG A 762 -73.92 2.92 -22.08
CA ARG A 762 -74.09 2.85 -20.59
C ARG A 762 -75.21 1.82 -20.20
N PRO A 763 -75.68 1.59 -18.92
CA PRO A 763 -75.57 2.41 -17.69
C PRO A 763 -75.44 1.73 -16.28
N ALA A 764 -75.16 2.59 -15.27
CA ALA A 764 -75.62 2.66 -13.86
C ALA A 764 -75.80 1.43 -12.92
N GLY A 765 -75.42 1.59 -11.63
CA GLY A 765 -75.89 0.71 -10.54
C GLY A 765 -75.25 0.86 -9.13
N ILE A 766 -75.80 1.75 -8.28
CA ILE A 766 -76.03 1.62 -6.80
C ILE A 766 -74.82 1.47 -5.82
N SER A 767 -74.96 2.03 -4.60
CA SER A 767 -74.11 1.85 -3.39
C SER A 767 -74.98 1.70 -2.12
N PRO A 768 -74.46 1.19 -0.97
CA PRO A 768 -74.39 2.05 0.26
C PRO A 768 -73.36 1.68 1.40
N THR A 769 -73.10 2.65 2.31
CA THR A 769 -72.78 2.57 3.79
C THR A 769 -71.78 1.54 4.39
N CYS A 770 -70.68 1.89 5.13
CA CYS A 770 -70.52 2.48 6.50
C CYS A 770 -70.64 1.47 7.70
N PRO A 771 -70.04 1.68 8.93
CA PRO A 771 -69.10 2.70 9.45
C PRO A 771 -67.91 2.15 10.33
N ARG A 772 -67.40 2.95 11.32
CA ARG A 772 -66.17 2.83 12.15
C ARG A 772 -66.26 1.94 13.43
N HIS A 773 -65.12 1.44 13.97
CA HIS A 773 -64.63 1.43 15.39
C HIS A 773 -63.39 0.49 15.57
N GLY A 774 -62.55 0.49 16.63
CA GLY A 774 -62.26 1.51 17.67
C GLY A 774 -61.65 0.97 19.01
N ARG A 775 -60.51 1.55 19.48
CA ARG A 775 -59.79 1.36 20.79
C ARG A 775 -59.05 0.03 21.07
N ALA A 776 -58.33 -0.05 22.21
CA ALA A 776 -57.36 -1.09 22.62
C ALA A 776 -57.28 -1.25 24.16
N ALA A 777 -56.74 -2.36 24.71
CA ALA A 777 -55.93 -2.45 25.95
C ALA A 777 -55.60 -3.89 26.49
N LEU A 778 -54.42 -4.02 27.11
CA LEU A 778 -54.07 -4.78 28.35
C LEU A 778 -54.00 -6.33 28.47
N ALA A 779 -53.26 -6.74 29.53
CA ALA A 779 -53.03 -8.05 30.16
C ALA A 779 -52.21 -9.11 29.37
N LEU A 780 -51.09 -9.69 29.84
CA LEU A 780 -50.64 -10.30 31.13
C LEU A 780 -50.99 -11.79 31.30
N GLN A 781 -49.97 -12.67 31.35
CA GLN A 781 -49.71 -13.60 32.48
C GLN A 781 -48.46 -14.49 32.29
N ASN A 782 -47.68 -14.61 33.39
CA ASN A 782 -47.09 -15.83 34.00
C ASN A 782 -46.17 -16.83 33.22
N SER A 783 -45.32 -17.63 33.89
CA SER A 783 -44.55 -17.50 35.15
C SER A 783 -43.71 -18.78 35.40
N ARG A 784 -42.59 -18.69 36.14
CA ARG A 784 -41.74 -19.80 36.66
C ARG A 784 -40.98 -20.58 35.56
N GLY A 785 -39.77 -21.12 35.77
CA GLY A 785 -38.83 -20.98 36.90
C GLY A 785 -38.57 -22.28 37.65
N ASN A 786 -37.32 -22.77 37.58
CA ASN A 786 -36.67 -23.58 38.63
C ASN A 786 -35.15 -23.57 38.43
N SER A 787 -34.42 -23.65 39.54
CA SER A 787 -32.96 -23.86 39.60
C SER A 787 -32.63 -25.31 39.90
N LEU A 788 -31.36 -25.71 39.76
CA LEU A 788 -30.60 -26.47 40.76
C LEU A 788 -29.14 -26.72 40.30
N THR A 789 -28.21 -26.48 41.23
CA THR A 789 -26.93 -27.17 41.56
C THR A 789 -26.32 -28.23 40.64
N ALA A 790 -25.03 -28.58 40.71
CA ALA A 790 -23.78 -27.98 41.23
C ALA A 790 -22.70 -29.09 41.15
N ALA A 791 -21.43 -28.77 40.90
CA ALA A 791 -20.32 -29.72 41.06
C ALA A 791 -18.98 -28.98 41.28
N GLN A 792 -18.16 -29.47 42.21
CA GLN A 792 -16.79 -29.00 42.44
C GLN A 792 -15.86 -30.21 42.69
N ALA A 793 -14.77 -30.29 41.91
CA ALA A 793 -13.44 -30.80 42.33
C ALA A 793 -13.31 -32.29 42.75
N PRO A 794 -12.10 -32.82 43.04
CA PRO A 794 -10.75 -32.48 42.56
C PRO A 794 -9.87 -33.73 42.19
N THR A 795 -8.58 -33.48 41.92
CA THR A 795 -7.37 -34.34 42.17
C THR A 795 -6.77 -35.25 41.08
N LEU A 796 -5.44 -35.45 41.24
CA LEU A 796 -4.49 -36.41 40.62
C LEU A 796 -3.99 -36.11 39.19
N GLU A 797 -2.69 -36.26 38.86
CA GLU A 797 -1.43 -36.15 39.65
C GLU A 797 -0.22 -35.92 38.72
N GLU A 798 0.98 -35.68 39.25
CA GLU A 798 2.23 -35.45 38.48
C GLU A 798 2.98 -36.75 38.14
N ILE A 799 3.43 -36.95 36.89
CA ILE A 799 4.67 -37.71 36.56
C ILE A 799 5.41 -37.07 35.37
N GLN A 800 6.66 -36.66 35.64
CA GLN A 800 7.85 -36.52 34.76
C GLN A 800 7.69 -36.49 33.22
N VAL A 801 8.22 -35.44 32.58
CA VAL A 801 9.62 -35.36 32.04
C VAL A 801 10.05 -33.90 31.94
#